data_AF-A0A8C3AGI3-F1
#
_entry.id   AF-A0A8C3AGI3-F1
#
_cell.length_a   1.000
_cell.length_b   1.000
_cell.length_c   1.000
_cell.angle_alpha   90.00
_cell.angle_beta   90.00
_cell.angle_gamma   90.00
#
_symmetry.space_group_name_H-M   'P 1'
#
loop_
_entity.id
_entity.type
_entity.pdbx_description
1 polymer ?
#
loop_
_entity_poly.entity_id
_entity_poly.type
_entity_poly.pdbx_seq_one_letter_code
_entity_poly.pdbx_strand_id
1 'polypeptide(L)'
;MEEVDRILIHALKQVGTEVAEETLSVKQFSSELIVQAVVRCIRVIDPGLGSALPTSLPPGMSARFRVGMSLAQACQDIGYKGEIGYQTFLYSNEPEIRSLLMFLVEKLPRESAEASDQPTGKSVVLQRAIAAAIRAQLVVPWLPPNCRLPLHTETQSPGALHSFHVQPLSLPHCTKGPGKNQLKVSCFTQAPLVLKMKVNDYQRDILPPVTAQPSHHASVVASILEQHMAELSAAQEWDSEWNSQGLLSRLTPQDYCSRKLSRLRKRIEEQLRSAALPPAESAFWGPRSTSDLSEILQAFRGSAPSEHILTKGTHFTHTRKFTFTQQQAAAGTSTSIPAGHQSESDIQLRQQDEQLSLQEHFQQLCSDVEQLTTDMKHMSVTNAQVLDELKQRDLGNSENKDKMQVKKKTIDLLPDTDNNMLKLQALVEASAKRVVNLASQWEKHRAPLIDEHRRLKEICSNQDLESSRKLSEIKSLHDKIRVSTEEAKKKEEIYKQLVTELENLPQDASRSAYTQRILEIVSNIKKQKEEITKILSDTKELQKEINSLTGKLDRTFAVTDELVFKDAKKDESVRKSYKYLAALHENCNQLIQTIEDTGTILREIRDLEEQIETENVSKTVANLERIQDDYKAIRQENSALAAKVREG
;
A
#
# COMPACT_ATOMS: atom_id res chain seq x y z
N MET A 1 -61.57 4.25 -27.29
CA MET A 1 -61.14 3.66 -28.58
C MET A 1 -60.06 4.48 -29.23
N GLU A 2 -60.29 5.77 -29.53
CA GLU A 2 -59.30 6.65 -30.17
C GLU A 2 -57.91 6.68 -29.49
N GLU A 3 -57.87 6.62 -28.16
CA GLU A 3 -56.61 6.60 -27.41
C GLU A 3 -55.79 5.30 -27.62
N VAL A 4 -56.46 4.16 -27.77
CA VAL A 4 -55.83 2.88 -28.12
C VAL A 4 -55.31 2.94 -29.56
N ASP A 5 -56.10 3.49 -30.49
CA ASP A 5 -55.68 3.68 -31.88
C ASP A 5 -54.45 4.59 -31.97
N ARG A 6 -54.39 5.68 -31.20
CA ARG A 6 -53.21 6.56 -31.12
C ARG A 6 -51.95 5.82 -30.61
N ILE A 7 -52.08 5.00 -29.57
CA ILE A 7 -50.97 4.18 -29.05
C ILE A 7 -50.49 3.17 -30.10
N LEU A 8 -51.42 2.51 -30.81
CA LEU A 8 -51.08 1.57 -31.89
C LEU A 8 -50.38 2.28 -33.06
N ILE A 9 -50.88 3.44 -33.50
CA ILE A 9 -50.26 4.23 -34.57
C ILE A 9 -48.85 4.66 -34.18
N HIS A 10 -48.63 5.09 -32.93
CA HIS A 10 -47.30 5.42 -32.42
C HIS A 10 -46.35 4.21 -32.43
N ALA A 11 -46.78 3.06 -31.90
CA ALA A 11 -45.99 1.83 -31.90
C ALA A 11 -45.64 1.35 -33.32
N LEU A 12 -46.59 1.43 -34.26
CA LEU A 12 -46.36 1.08 -35.66
C LEU A 12 -45.36 2.02 -36.35
N LYS A 13 -45.37 3.33 -36.02
CA LYS A 13 -44.34 4.28 -36.46
C LYS A 13 -42.96 3.95 -35.87
N GLN A 14 -42.88 3.54 -34.60
CA GLN A 14 -41.62 3.13 -33.96
C GLN A 14 -41.03 1.84 -34.58
N VAL A 15 -41.88 0.89 -35.00
CA VAL A 15 -41.51 -0.27 -35.84
C VAL A 15 -41.13 0.13 -37.28
N GLY A 16 -41.26 1.42 -37.62
CA GLY A 16 -40.87 1.98 -38.90
C GLY A 16 -41.94 1.83 -39.99
N THR A 17 -43.22 1.65 -39.66
CA THR A 17 -44.32 1.63 -40.64
C THR A 17 -44.63 3.05 -41.14
N GLU A 18 -44.72 3.23 -42.45
CA GLU A 18 -44.99 4.53 -43.09
C GLU A 18 -46.47 4.92 -42.99
N VAL A 19 -46.88 5.37 -41.81
CA VAL A 19 -48.24 5.86 -41.52
C VAL A 19 -48.25 7.39 -41.59
N ALA A 20 -49.09 7.96 -42.46
CA ALA A 20 -49.21 9.41 -42.64
C ALA A 20 -49.58 10.13 -41.33
N GLU A 21 -49.15 11.38 -41.16
CA GLU A 21 -49.35 12.12 -39.89
C GLU A 21 -50.81 12.49 -39.61
N GLU A 22 -51.66 12.50 -40.63
CA GLU A 22 -53.08 12.85 -40.53
C GLU A 22 -54.00 11.68 -40.12
N THR A 23 -53.52 10.43 -40.08
CA THR A 23 -54.38 9.29 -39.69
C THR A 23 -54.52 9.21 -38.17
N LEU A 24 -55.75 9.30 -37.67
CA LEU A 24 -56.09 9.32 -36.24
C LEU A 24 -56.77 8.03 -35.75
N SER A 25 -57.21 7.14 -36.65
CA SER A 25 -57.86 5.87 -36.29
C SER A 25 -57.52 4.75 -37.27
N VAL A 26 -57.52 3.51 -36.77
CA VAL A 26 -57.30 2.27 -37.55
C VAL A 26 -58.29 2.13 -38.72
N LYS A 27 -59.47 2.77 -38.64
CA LYS A 27 -60.45 2.86 -39.74
C LYS A 27 -59.91 3.44 -41.05
N GLN A 28 -58.86 4.26 -40.98
CA GLN A 28 -58.28 4.97 -42.13
C GLN A 28 -57.17 4.15 -42.82
N PHE A 29 -56.85 2.96 -42.32
CA PHE A 29 -55.79 2.13 -42.89
C PHE A 29 -56.26 1.41 -44.15
N SER A 30 -55.49 1.52 -45.24
CA SER A 30 -55.68 0.68 -46.42
C SER A 30 -55.18 -0.74 -46.15
N SER A 31 -55.70 -1.72 -46.90
CA SER A 31 -55.24 -3.11 -46.82
C SER A 31 -53.74 -3.28 -47.13
N GLU A 32 -53.17 -2.38 -47.94
CA GLU A 32 -51.73 -2.31 -48.19
C GLU A 32 -50.95 -1.85 -46.96
N LEU A 33 -51.41 -0.81 -46.25
CA LEU A 33 -50.81 -0.36 -44.98
C LEU A 33 -50.94 -1.41 -43.87
N ILE A 34 -52.07 -2.12 -43.79
CA ILE A 34 -52.29 -3.22 -42.83
C ILE A 34 -51.29 -4.36 -43.06
N VAL A 35 -51.14 -4.79 -44.31
CA VAL A 35 -50.18 -5.85 -44.66
C VAL A 35 -48.74 -5.40 -44.38
N GLN A 36 -48.39 -4.17 -44.74
CA GLN A 36 -47.07 -3.60 -44.46
C GLN A 36 -46.77 -3.52 -42.96
N ALA A 37 -47.73 -3.06 -42.15
CA ALA A 37 -47.64 -2.98 -40.69
C ALA A 37 -47.42 -4.36 -40.07
N VAL A 38 -48.26 -5.34 -40.43
CA VAL A 38 -48.19 -6.71 -39.89
C VAL A 38 -46.88 -7.39 -40.28
N VAL A 39 -46.42 -7.28 -41.53
CA VAL A 39 -45.12 -7.82 -41.96
C VAL A 39 -43.96 -7.17 -41.21
N ARG A 40 -43.98 -5.84 -41.01
CA ARG A 40 -42.93 -5.13 -40.25
C ARG A 40 -42.92 -5.54 -38.78
N CYS A 41 -44.07 -5.70 -38.12
CA CYS A 41 -44.15 -6.25 -36.76
C CYS A 41 -43.61 -7.69 -36.68
N ILE A 42 -44.03 -8.58 -37.59
CA ILE A 42 -43.57 -9.98 -37.61
C ILE A 42 -42.03 -10.05 -37.74
N ARG A 43 -41.42 -9.25 -38.62
CA ARG A 43 -39.95 -9.19 -38.80
C ARG A 43 -39.18 -8.77 -37.54
N VAL A 44 -39.78 -7.98 -36.67
CA VAL A 44 -39.17 -7.53 -35.40
C VAL A 44 -39.33 -8.57 -34.30
N ILE A 45 -40.43 -9.36 -34.33
CA ILE A 45 -40.71 -10.42 -33.36
C ILE A 45 -39.92 -11.69 -33.70
N ASP A 46 -39.96 -12.14 -34.95
CA ASP A 46 -39.17 -13.25 -35.48
C ASP A 46 -38.59 -12.90 -36.87
N PRO A 47 -37.28 -12.60 -36.95
CA PRO A 47 -36.60 -12.33 -38.22
C PRO A 47 -36.64 -13.49 -39.21
N GLY A 48 -36.77 -14.74 -38.73
CA GLY A 48 -36.86 -15.94 -39.56
C GLY A 48 -38.15 -15.94 -40.38
N LEU A 49 -39.30 -16.01 -39.70
CA LEU A 49 -40.62 -15.97 -40.32
C LEU A 49 -40.86 -14.69 -41.14
N GLY A 50 -40.44 -13.53 -40.62
CA GLY A 50 -40.67 -12.25 -41.27
C GLY A 50 -39.90 -12.02 -42.58
N SER A 51 -38.75 -12.68 -42.76
CA SER A 51 -37.91 -12.52 -43.96
C SER A 51 -38.56 -13.08 -45.23
N ALA A 52 -39.37 -14.15 -45.10
CA ALA A 52 -40.04 -14.82 -46.21
C ALA A 52 -41.31 -14.11 -46.72
N LEU A 53 -41.81 -13.12 -45.97
CA LEU A 53 -43.09 -12.45 -46.25
C LEU A 53 -42.89 -11.15 -47.06
N PRO A 54 -43.67 -10.93 -48.15
CA PRO A 54 -43.60 -9.71 -48.95
C PRO A 54 -44.28 -8.52 -48.25
N THR A 55 -43.63 -7.36 -48.26
CA THR A 55 -44.12 -6.12 -47.63
C THR A 55 -45.15 -5.33 -48.45
N SER A 56 -45.54 -5.82 -49.63
CA SER A 56 -46.52 -5.18 -50.52
C SER A 56 -47.48 -6.21 -51.12
N LEU A 57 -48.73 -5.80 -51.37
CA LEU A 57 -49.74 -6.67 -51.98
C LEU A 57 -49.52 -6.77 -53.50
N PRO A 58 -49.37 -7.99 -54.07
CA PRO A 58 -49.26 -8.17 -55.52
C PRO A 58 -50.51 -7.66 -56.27
N PRO A 59 -50.42 -7.27 -57.56
CA PRO A 59 -51.59 -6.76 -58.30
C PRO A 59 -52.67 -7.82 -58.60
N GLY A 60 -52.31 -9.12 -58.63
CA GLY A 60 -53.25 -10.20 -58.94
C GLY A 60 -53.95 -10.80 -57.72
N MET A 61 -55.29 -10.92 -57.76
CA MET A 61 -56.10 -11.42 -56.64
C MET A 61 -55.70 -12.82 -56.13
N SER A 62 -55.30 -13.75 -57.01
CA SER A 62 -54.84 -15.08 -56.59
C SER A 62 -53.50 -15.05 -55.84
N ALA A 63 -52.65 -14.06 -56.11
CA ALA A 63 -51.42 -13.83 -55.37
C ALA A 63 -51.69 -13.10 -54.04
N ARG A 64 -52.63 -12.13 -54.02
CA ARG A 64 -53.12 -11.50 -52.79
C ARG A 64 -53.70 -12.53 -51.80
N PHE A 65 -54.49 -13.49 -52.29
CA PHE A 65 -55.00 -14.60 -51.47
C PHE A 65 -53.88 -15.40 -50.80
N ARG A 66 -52.83 -15.80 -51.57
CA ARG A 66 -51.69 -16.55 -51.02
C ARG A 66 -50.95 -15.75 -49.96
N VAL A 67 -50.67 -14.46 -50.21
CA VAL A 67 -50.02 -13.57 -49.24
C VAL A 67 -50.85 -13.43 -47.97
N GLY A 68 -52.17 -13.19 -48.08
CA GLY A 68 -53.07 -13.12 -46.94
C GLY A 68 -53.14 -14.41 -46.13
N MET A 69 -53.07 -15.58 -46.78
CA MET A 69 -53.03 -16.88 -46.09
C MET A 69 -51.69 -17.13 -45.40
N SER A 70 -50.56 -16.81 -46.04
CA SER A 70 -49.23 -16.92 -45.41
C SER A 70 -49.07 -15.97 -44.22
N LEU A 71 -49.68 -14.78 -44.26
CA LEU A 71 -49.74 -13.85 -43.13
C LEU A 71 -50.59 -14.39 -41.99
N ALA A 72 -51.76 -14.94 -42.30
CA ALA A 72 -52.62 -15.58 -41.29
C ALA A 72 -51.88 -16.71 -40.57
N GLN A 73 -51.18 -17.57 -41.32
CA GLN A 73 -50.38 -18.65 -40.75
C GLN A 73 -49.24 -18.11 -39.85
N ALA A 74 -48.46 -17.14 -40.33
CA ALA A 74 -47.38 -16.56 -39.54
C ALA A 74 -47.88 -15.90 -38.23
N CYS A 75 -49.05 -15.25 -38.25
CA CYS A 75 -49.68 -14.73 -37.02
C CYS A 75 -50.15 -15.84 -36.07
N GLN A 76 -50.64 -16.98 -36.59
CA GLN A 76 -50.98 -18.15 -35.77
C GLN A 76 -49.74 -18.84 -35.19
N ASP A 77 -48.65 -18.93 -35.95
CA ASP A 77 -47.36 -19.51 -35.51
C ASP A 77 -46.71 -18.68 -34.38
N ILE A 78 -46.90 -17.35 -34.40
CA ILE A 78 -46.52 -16.44 -33.29
C ILE A 78 -47.46 -16.59 -32.07
N GLY A 79 -48.56 -17.34 -32.19
CA GLY A 79 -49.46 -17.70 -31.11
C GLY A 79 -50.72 -16.85 -31.00
N TYR A 80 -51.18 -16.19 -32.07
CA TYR A 80 -52.48 -15.52 -32.09
C TYR A 80 -53.63 -16.55 -32.02
N LYS A 81 -54.62 -16.30 -31.15
CA LYS A 81 -55.68 -17.26 -30.82
C LYS A 81 -57.03 -17.02 -31.51
N GLY A 82 -57.20 -15.91 -32.23
CA GLY A 82 -58.42 -15.63 -32.99
C GLY A 82 -58.39 -16.22 -34.39
N GLU A 83 -59.56 -16.40 -35.00
CA GLU A 83 -59.70 -16.84 -36.38
C GLU A 83 -59.19 -15.73 -37.33
N ILE A 84 -58.00 -15.92 -37.92
CA ILE A 84 -57.47 -15.07 -38.99
C ILE A 84 -57.50 -15.85 -40.30
N GLY A 85 -57.97 -15.20 -41.36
CA GLY A 85 -57.80 -15.67 -42.74
C GLY A 85 -57.37 -14.57 -43.68
N TYR A 86 -57.23 -14.89 -44.98
CA TYR A 86 -56.95 -13.90 -46.02
C TYR A 86 -57.99 -12.75 -46.05
N GLN A 87 -59.23 -13.01 -45.62
CA GLN A 87 -60.31 -12.04 -45.56
C GLN A 87 -60.02 -10.90 -44.58
N THR A 88 -59.44 -11.19 -43.41
CA THR A 88 -59.09 -10.18 -42.39
C THR A 88 -58.12 -9.13 -42.93
N PHE A 89 -57.23 -9.49 -43.85
CA PHE A 89 -56.27 -8.57 -44.47
C PHE A 89 -56.80 -7.87 -45.73
N LEU A 90 -57.66 -8.54 -46.52
CA LEU A 90 -58.15 -8.02 -47.82
C LEU A 90 -59.48 -7.28 -47.72
N TYR A 91 -60.32 -7.64 -46.75
CA TYR A 91 -61.66 -7.11 -46.49
C TYR A 91 -61.75 -6.70 -45.01
N SER A 92 -60.85 -5.78 -44.66
CA SER A 92 -60.51 -5.32 -43.31
C SER A 92 -61.71 -5.07 -42.39
N ASN A 93 -61.88 -5.94 -41.39
CA ASN A 93 -62.84 -5.74 -40.30
C ASN A 93 -62.16 -5.02 -39.11
N GLU A 94 -62.71 -3.88 -38.71
CA GLU A 94 -62.10 -2.97 -37.73
C GLU A 94 -61.77 -3.62 -36.36
N PRO A 95 -62.69 -4.32 -35.67
CA PRO A 95 -62.38 -4.98 -34.39
C PRO A 95 -61.34 -6.10 -34.52
N GLU A 96 -61.34 -6.85 -35.62
CA GLU A 96 -60.38 -7.95 -35.83
C GLU A 96 -58.96 -7.40 -36.02
N ILE A 97 -58.80 -6.40 -36.89
CA ILE A 97 -57.50 -5.79 -37.15
C ILE A 97 -56.97 -5.06 -35.91
N ARG A 98 -57.83 -4.37 -35.17
CA ARG A 98 -57.42 -3.73 -33.90
C ARG A 98 -56.92 -4.76 -32.89
N SER A 99 -57.62 -5.88 -32.72
CA SER A 99 -57.21 -6.98 -31.85
C SER A 99 -55.90 -7.63 -32.30
N LEU A 100 -55.71 -7.82 -33.61
CA LEU A 100 -54.46 -8.34 -34.20
C LEU A 100 -53.28 -7.39 -33.97
N LEU A 101 -53.45 -6.09 -34.24
CA LEU A 101 -52.40 -5.08 -34.04
C LEU A 101 -52.07 -4.90 -32.56
N MET A 102 -53.04 -4.95 -31.64
CA MET A 102 -52.77 -4.96 -30.19
C MET A 102 -51.91 -6.16 -29.78
N PHE A 103 -52.24 -7.37 -30.23
CA PHE A 103 -51.44 -8.56 -29.94
C PHE A 103 -50.02 -8.45 -30.49
N LEU A 104 -49.86 -8.03 -31.75
CA LEU A 104 -48.54 -7.89 -32.37
C LEU A 104 -47.70 -6.82 -31.66
N VAL A 105 -48.29 -5.66 -31.33
CA VAL A 105 -47.61 -4.59 -30.58
C VAL A 105 -47.23 -5.04 -29.17
N GLU A 106 -48.07 -5.83 -28.50
CA GLU A 106 -47.74 -6.40 -27.18
C GLU A 106 -46.54 -7.37 -27.23
N LYS A 107 -46.39 -8.09 -28.35
CA LYS A 107 -45.32 -9.06 -28.59
C LYS A 107 -44.02 -8.46 -29.14
N LEU A 108 -44.00 -7.19 -29.53
CA LEU A 108 -42.76 -6.49 -29.85
C LEU A 108 -41.81 -6.54 -28.64
N PRO A 109 -40.48 -6.61 -28.85
CA PRO A 109 -39.51 -6.41 -27.78
C PRO A 109 -39.77 -5.05 -27.14
N ARG A 110 -40.30 -5.04 -25.91
CA ARG A 110 -40.49 -3.80 -25.15
C ARG A 110 -39.12 -3.25 -24.79
N GLU A 111 -38.61 -2.31 -25.60
CA GLU A 111 -37.64 -1.35 -25.09
C GLU A 111 -38.27 -0.71 -23.85
N SER A 112 -37.56 -0.79 -22.72
CA SER A 112 -38.03 -0.27 -21.44
C SER A 112 -38.51 1.16 -21.63
N ALA A 113 -39.76 1.44 -21.23
CA ALA A 113 -40.32 2.78 -21.25
C ALA A 113 -39.67 3.64 -20.15
N GLU A 114 -38.43 4.06 -20.37
CA GLU A 114 -37.86 5.24 -19.72
C GLU A 114 -38.29 6.45 -20.53
N ALA A 115 -38.90 7.41 -19.84
CA ALA A 115 -39.70 8.46 -20.45
C ALA A 115 -38.89 9.36 -21.38
N SER A 116 -39.59 9.88 -22.40
CA SER A 116 -39.21 11.16 -23.01
C SER A 116 -39.00 12.21 -21.93
N ASP A 117 -38.13 13.18 -22.21
CA ASP A 117 -37.94 14.43 -21.44
C ASP A 117 -36.99 14.38 -20.23
N GLN A 118 -35.88 13.64 -20.35
CA GLN A 118 -34.62 14.07 -19.72
C GLN A 118 -33.47 14.16 -20.73
N PRO A 119 -32.60 15.18 -20.64
CA PRO A 119 -31.44 15.31 -21.53
C PRO A 119 -30.46 14.18 -21.22
N THR A 120 -30.41 13.17 -22.10
CA THR A 120 -29.56 11.97 -21.95
C THR A 120 -28.15 12.36 -21.53
N GLY A 121 -27.79 12.02 -20.29
CA GLY A 121 -26.48 12.31 -19.75
C GLY A 121 -25.40 11.70 -20.66
N LYS A 122 -24.29 12.43 -20.85
CA LYS A 122 -23.18 12.03 -21.74
C LYS A 122 -22.70 10.59 -21.48
N SER A 123 -22.83 10.11 -20.23
CA SER A 123 -22.59 8.73 -19.81
C SER A 123 -23.44 7.69 -20.57
N VAL A 124 -24.75 7.91 -20.75
CA VAL A 124 -25.66 6.93 -21.40
C VAL A 124 -25.37 6.86 -22.91
N VAL A 125 -25.11 8.02 -23.54
CA VAL A 125 -24.68 8.07 -24.95
C VAL A 125 -23.34 7.35 -25.13
N LEU A 126 -22.38 7.57 -24.22
CA LEU A 126 -21.10 6.87 -24.21
C LEU A 126 -21.26 5.36 -23.99
N GLN A 127 -22.09 4.91 -23.04
CA GLN A 127 -22.36 3.50 -22.79
C GLN A 127 -23.01 2.81 -24.01
N ARG A 128 -23.97 3.48 -24.68
CA ARG A 128 -24.58 2.98 -25.92
C ARG A 128 -23.56 2.90 -27.07
N ALA A 129 -22.67 3.88 -27.19
CA ALA A 129 -21.57 3.86 -28.16
C ALA A 129 -20.53 2.76 -27.87
N ILE A 130 -20.14 2.57 -26.60
CA ILE A 130 -19.26 1.49 -26.14
C ILE A 130 -19.90 0.12 -26.44
N ALA A 131 -21.18 -0.06 -26.10
CA ALA A 131 -21.90 -1.31 -26.37
C ALA A 131 -21.99 -1.61 -27.88
N ALA A 132 -22.22 -0.58 -28.71
CA ALA A 132 -22.21 -0.73 -30.17
C ALA A 132 -20.81 -1.10 -30.70
N ALA A 133 -19.75 -0.44 -30.21
CA ALA A 133 -18.37 -0.74 -30.60
C ALA A 133 -17.94 -2.16 -30.18
N ILE A 134 -18.29 -2.60 -28.96
CA ILE A 134 -18.01 -3.96 -28.48
C ILE A 134 -18.75 -4.99 -29.34
N ARG A 135 -20.04 -4.79 -29.66
CA ARG A 135 -20.77 -5.68 -30.57
C ARG A 135 -20.12 -5.75 -31.96
N ALA A 136 -19.72 -4.60 -32.53
CA ALA A 136 -19.03 -4.54 -33.81
C ALA A 136 -17.70 -5.31 -33.79
N GLN A 137 -16.93 -5.21 -32.70
CA GLN A 137 -15.68 -5.96 -32.51
C GLN A 137 -15.90 -7.47 -32.36
N LEU A 138 -16.92 -7.89 -31.61
CA LEU A 138 -17.23 -9.31 -31.37
C LEU A 138 -17.81 -10.03 -32.59
N VAL A 139 -18.41 -9.31 -33.55
CA VAL A 139 -18.89 -9.87 -34.82
C VAL A 139 -17.75 -10.20 -35.79
N VAL A 140 -16.58 -9.56 -35.67
CA VAL A 140 -15.43 -9.83 -36.55
C VAL A 140 -14.60 -10.98 -35.97
N PRO A 141 -14.29 -12.03 -36.76
CA PRO A 141 -13.39 -13.09 -36.32
C PRO A 141 -12.03 -12.54 -35.86
N TRP A 142 -11.53 -12.98 -34.71
CA TRP A 142 -10.19 -12.62 -34.27
C TRP A 142 -9.16 -13.28 -35.21
N LEU A 143 -8.37 -12.45 -35.90
CA LEU A 143 -7.31 -12.91 -36.78
C LEU A 143 -5.95 -12.44 -36.25
N PRO A 144 -4.90 -13.31 -36.30
CA PRO A 144 -3.53 -12.91 -36.01
C PRO A 144 -3.12 -11.70 -36.86
N PRO A 145 -2.28 -10.77 -36.35
CA PRO A 145 -1.94 -9.53 -37.04
C PRO A 145 -1.46 -9.71 -38.48
N ASN A 146 -0.64 -10.74 -38.71
CA ASN A 146 -0.06 -11.08 -40.02
C ASN A 146 -1.10 -11.58 -41.04
N CYS A 147 -2.33 -11.88 -40.60
CA CYS A 147 -3.44 -12.41 -41.40
C CYS A 147 -4.60 -11.41 -41.55
N ARG A 148 -4.46 -10.16 -41.07
CA ARG A 148 -5.51 -9.14 -41.15
C ARG A 148 -5.51 -8.46 -42.52
N LEU A 149 -6.68 -8.43 -43.17
CA LEU A 149 -6.92 -7.61 -44.36
C LEU A 149 -7.02 -6.12 -43.96
N PRO A 150 -6.64 -5.17 -44.84
CA PRO A 150 -6.63 -3.73 -44.52
C PRO A 150 -7.94 -3.20 -43.93
N LEU A 151 -9.08 -3.74 -44.37
CA LEU A 151 -10.42 -3.35 -43.92
C LEU A 151 -10.73 -3.72 -42.44
N HIS A 152 -10.00 -4.66 -41.84
CA HIS A 152 -10.22 -5.07 -40.44
C HIS A 152 -9.40 -4.24 -39.43
N THR A 153 -8.43 -3.47 -39.92
CA THR A 153 -7.48 -2.69 -39.11
C THR A 153 -8.13 -1.54 -38.34
N GLU A 154 -9.25 -0.99 -38.84
CA GLU A 154 -10.00 0.06 -38.15
C GLU A 154 -10.86 -0.50 -37.00
N THR A 155 -11.48 -1.67 -37.20
CA THR A 155 -12.32 -2.33 -36.19
C THR A 155 -11.53 -3.01 -35.07
N GLN A 156 -10.44 -3.71 -35.41
CA GLN A 156 -9.57 -4.39 -34.44
C GLN A 156 -8.40 -3.47 -34.14
N SER A 157 -8.53 -2.71 -33.05
CA SER A 157 -7.84 -1.45 -32.76
C SER A 157 -6.43 -1.25 -33.37
N PRO A 158 -6.11 -0.03 -33.85
CA PRO A 158 -4.75 0.37 -34.20
C PRO A 158 -3.92 0.67 -32.94
N GLY A 159 -4.13 -0.09 -31.85
CA GLY A 159 -3.21 -0.11 -30.73
C GLY A 159 -1.87 -0.59 -31.28
N ALA A 160 -0.84 0.24 -31.14
CA ALA A 160 0.49 -0.06 -31.66
C ALA A 160 0.94 -1.44 -31.15
N LEU A 161 0.93 -2.44 -32.03
CA LEU A 161 1.34 -3.80 -31.72
C LEU A 161 2.86 -3.78 -31.55
N HIS A 162 3.30 -3.45 -30.34
CA HIS A 162 4.69 -3.54 -29.96
C HIS A 162 5.09 -5.01 -30.10
N SER A 163 6.05 -5.29 -30.98
CA SER A 163 6.65 -6.61 -31.09
C SER A 163 7.09 -7.05 -29.70
N PHE A 164 6.53 -8.15 -29.19
CA PHE A 164 6.90 -8.67 -27.87
C PHE A 164 8.38 -9.04 -27.87
N HIS A 165 9.20 -8.17 -27.29
CA HIS A 165 10.65 -8.28 -27.30
C HIS A 165 11.14 -8.57 -25.89
N VAL A 166 11.61 -9.78 -25.67
CA VAL A 166 12.23 -10.19 -24.40
C VAL A 166 13.73 -10.04 -24.55
N GLN A 167 14.31 -9.13 -23.77
CA GLN A 167 15.76 -9.00 -23.65
C GLN A 167 16.20 -9.51 -22.27
N PRO A 168 17.18 -10.43 -22.18
CA PRO A 168 17.60 -11.00 -20.90
C PRO A 168 18.31 -9.95 -20.02
N LEU A 169 17.89 -9.83 -18.77
CA LEU A 169 18.47 -8.92 -17.78
C LEU A 169 19.47 -9.66 -16.89
N SER A 170 20.66 -9.09 -16.70
CA SER A 170 21.74 -9.67 -15.88
C SER A 170 21.90 -8.91 -14.57
N LEU A 171 21.38 -9.47 -13.48
CA LEU A 171 21.48 -8.93 -12.12
C LEU A 171 22.63 -9.61 -11.34
N PRO A 172 23.68 -8.89 -10.90
CA PRO A 172 24.83 -9.51 -10.21
C PRO A 172 24.52 -10.19 -8.87
N HIS A 173 23.39 -9.86 -8.22
CA HIS A 173 23.11 -10.24 -6.83
C HIS A 173 21.96 -11.24 -6.61
N CYS A 174 21.14 -11.52 -7.64
CA CYS A 174 19.92 -12.34 -7.54
C CYS A 174 20.13 -13.87 -7.38
N THR A 175 21.37 -14.36 -7.31
CA THR A 175 21.62 -15.81 -7.21
C THR A 175 21.67 -16.35 -5.77
N LYS A 176 21.33 -15.54 -4.75
CA LYS A 176 21.40 -15.92 -3.32
C LYS A 176 20.10 -16.52 -2.75
N GLY A 177 19.41 -17.36 -3.52
CA GLY A 177 18.39 -18.25 -2.98
C GLY A 177 19.03 -19.40 -2.16
N PRO A 178 18.46 -19.83 -1.01
CA PRO A 178 19.09 -20.80 -0.10
C PRO A 178 19.48 -22.14 -0.72
N GLY A 179 18.83 -22.56 -1.82
CA GLY A 179 19.05 -23.85 -2.48
C GLY A 179 20.08 -23.88 -3.62
N LYS A 180 20.60 -22.75 -4.13
CA LYS A 180 21.39 -22.72 -5.38
C LYS A 180 22.92 -22.81 -5.21
N ASN A 181 23.44 -22.93 -3.99
CA ASN A 181 24.88 -23.06 -3.75
C ASN A 181 25.47 -24.46 -4.04
N GLN A 182 24.65 -25.48 -4.34
CA GLN A 182 25.11 -26.88 -4.38
C GLN A 182 24.67 -27.72 -5.59
N LEU A 183 24.40 -27.10 -6.75
CA LEU A 183 24.53 -27.80 -8.04
C LEU A 183 26.03 -27.94 -8.40
N LYS A 184 26.77 -28.67 -7.55
CA LYS A 184 28.04 -29.30 -7.92
C LYS A 184 27.70 -30.42 -8.92
N VAL A 185 27.59 -30.07 -10.19
CA VAL A 185 27.73 -31.07 -11.26
C VAL A 185 29.15 -31.63 -11.14
N SER A 186 29.23 -32.95 -11.04
CA SER A 186 30.47 -33.70 -10.89
C SER A 186 31.34 -33.58 -12.14
N CYS A 187 32.29 -32.65 -12.12
CA CYS A 187 33.47 -32.68 -12.98
C CYS A 187 34.71 -32.47 -12.13
N PHE A 188 35.58 -33.48 -12.09
CA PHE A 188 36.92 -33.39 -11.52
C PHE A 188 37.77 -32.46 -12.39
N THR A 189 37.89 -31.18 -12.02
CA THR A 189 39.02 -30.31 -12.37
C THR A 189 39.03 -29.08 -11.45
N GLN A 190 40.23 -28.54 -11.21
CA GLN A 190 40.52 -27.55 -10.16
C GLN A 190 40.16 -26.11 -10.58
N ALA A 191 39.02 -25.93 -11.26
CA ALA A 191 38.58 -24.69 -11.91
C ALA A 191 37.46 -23.83 -11.24
N PRO A 192 36.77 -24.19 -10.12
CA PRO A 192 35.59 -23.41 -9.68
C PRO A 192 35.85 -21.96 -9.26
N LEU A 193 37.01 -21.67 -8.66
CA LEU A 193 37.33 -20.32 -8.15
C LEU A 193 37.66 -19.35 -9.27
N VAL A 194 38.42 -19.78 -10.29
CA VAL A 194 38.84 -18.94 -11.42
C VAL A 194 37.65 -18.49 -12.25
N LEU A 195 36.64 -19.36 -12.46
CA LEU A 195 35.42 -18.97 -13.16
C LEU A 195 34.61 -17.93 -12.37
N LYS A 196 34.49 -18.11 -11.05
CA LYS A 196 33.70 -17.21 -10.19
C LYS A 196 34.33 -15.83 -10.07
N MET A 197 35.67 -15.78 -10.05
CA MET A 197 36.44 -14.53 -10.09
C MET A 197 36.27 -13.81 -11.42
N LYS A 198 36.43 -14.51 -12.56
CA LYS A 198 36.18 -13.95 -13.90
C LYS A 198 34.74 -13.47 -14.13
N VAL A 199 33.74 -14.12 -13.53
CA VAL A 199 32.34 -13.64 -13.60
C VAL A 199 32.16 -12.35 -12.81
N ASN A 200 32.76 -12.24 -11.62
CA ASN A 200 32.73 -10.99 -10.86
C ASN A 200 33.49 -9.85 -11.56
N ASP A 201 34.65 -10.13 -12.17
CA ASP A 201 35.40 -9.15 -12.96
C ASP A 201 34.61 -8.72 -14.21
N TYR A 202 33.96 -9.65 -14.92
CA TYR A 202 33.02 -9.32 -16.01
C TYR A 202 31.85 -8.45 -15.52
N GLN A 203 31.25 -8.78 -14.38
CA GLN A 203 30.14 -8.01 -13.79
C GLN A 203 30.55 -6.61 -13.30
N ARG A 204 31.82 -6.40 -12.97
CA ARG A 204 32.37 -5.11 -12.50
C ARG A 204 32.86 -4.25 -13.66
N ASP A 205 33.58 -4.84 -14.61
CA ASP A 205 34.42 -4.11 -15.58
C ASP A 205 33.84 -4.11 -17.01
N ILE A 206 32.87 -4.99 -17.32
CA ILE A 206 32.36 -5.19 -18.69
C ILE A 206 30.82 -5.09 -18.78
N LEU A 207 30.08 -5.59 -17.79
CA LEU A 207 28.62 -5.61 -17.80
C LEU A 207 28.05 -4.20 -17.61
N PRO A 208 27.22 -3.65 -18.54
CA PRO A 208 26.57 -2.37 -18.34
C PRO A 208 25.66 -2.37 -17.10
N PRO A 209 25.44 -1.21 -16.45
CA PRO A 209 24.49 -1.11 -15.35
C PRO A 209 23.09 -1.56 -15.82
N VAL A 210 22.32 -2.15 -14.92
CA VAL A 210 21.03 -2.82 -15.21
C VAL A 210 20.07 -1.94 -16.02
N THR A 211 20.06 -0.63 -15.77
CA THR A 211 19.26 0.36 -16.49
C THR A 211 19.68 0.56 -17.95
N ALA A 212 20.92 0.26 -18.31
CA ALA A 212 21.52 0.41 -19.64
C ALA A 212 21.72 -0.92 -20.39
N GLN A 213 21.39 -2.08 -19.77
CA GLN A 213 21.43 -3.37 -20.46
C GLN A 213 20.33 -3.52 -21.54
N PRO A 214 19.05 -3.17 -21.27
CA PRO A 214 18.00 -3.30 -22.27
C PRO A 214 17.87 -2.05 -23.14
N SER A 215 17.47 -2.27 -24.40
CA SER A 215 17.22 -1.22 -25.39
C SER A 215 15.99 -0.34 -25.08
N HIS A 216 15.10 -0.78 -24.18
CA HIS A 216 13.87 -0.07 -23.82
C HIS A 216 13.74 0.09 -22.29
N HIS A 217 13.89 1.32 -21.80
CA HIS A 217 14.06 1.59 -20.37
C HIS A 217 12.76 1.59 -19.54
N ALA A 218 11.59 1.78 -20.16
CA ALA A 218 10.33 1.98 -19.42
C ALA A 218 9.89 0.76 -18.59
N SER A 219 10.17 -0.45 -19.08
CA SER A 219 9.74 -1.72 -18.44
C SER A 219 10.75 -2.28 -17.44
N VAL A 220 11.94 -1.65 -17.31
CA VAL A 220 13.07 -2.20 -16.55
C VAL A 220 12.77 -2.23 -15.06
N VAL A 221 12.22 -1.16 -14.51
CA VAL A 221 11.85 -1.08 -13.09
C VAL A 221 10.78 -2.12 -12.75
N ALA A 222 9.76 -2.26 -13.60
CA ALA A 222 8.72 -3.28 -13.43
C ALA A 222 9.30 -4.70 -13.47
N SER A 223 10.21 -4.98 -14.40
CA SER A 223 10.86 -6.30 -14.52
C SER A 223 11.75 -6.64 -13.32
N ILE A 224 12.48 -5.66 -12.78
CA ILE A 224 13.29 -5.84 -11.56
C ILE A 224 12.40 -6.06 -10.33
N LEU A 225 11.31 -5.29 -10.20
CA LEU A 225 10.38 -5.43 -9.08
C LEU A 225 9.65 -6.78 -9.12
N GLU A 226 9.21 -7.22 -10.29
CA GLU A 226 8.59 -8.53 -10.50
C GLU A 226 9.58 -9.66 -10.15
N GLN A 227 10.85 -9.56 -10.61
CA GLN A 227 11.87 -10.54 -10.27
C GLN A 227 12.17 -10.57 -8.76
N HIS A 228 12.32 -9.41 -8.12
CA HIS A 228 12.52 -9.32 -6.67
C HIS A 228 11.32 -9.85 -5.89
N MET A 229 10.09 -9.58 -6.35
CA MET A 229 8.87 -10.11 -5.74
C MET A 229 8.81 -11.63 -5.85
N ALA A 230 9.07 -12.19 -7.04
CA ALA A 230 9.13 -13.63 -7.25
C ALA A 230 10.23 -14.31 -6.40
N GLU A 231 11.40 -13.68 -6.25
CA GLU A 231 12.47 -14.19 -5.38
C GLU A 231 12.11 -14.15 -3.89
N LEU A 232 11.46 -13.08 -3.42
CA LEU A 232 10.97 -12.96 -2.05
C LEU A 232 9.83 -13.95 -1.75
N SER A 233 8.85 -14.08 -2.66
CA SER A 233 7.77 -15.06 -2.54
C SER A 233 8.32 -16.49 -2.51
N ALA A 234 9.23 -16.84 -3.43
CA ALA A 234 9.86 -18.17 -3.44
C ALA A 234 10.68 -18.44 -2.16
N ALA A 235 11.31 -17.42 -1.56
CA ALA A 235 12.00 -17.56 -0.28
C ALA A 235 11.02 -17.74 0.89
N GLN A 236 9.94 -16.96 0.95
CA GLN A 236 8.90 -17.07 1.98
C GLN A 236 8.14 -18.40 1.89
N GLU A 237 7.82 -18.87 0.68
CA GLU A 237 7.24 -20.19 0.44
C GLU A 237 8.19 -21.30 0.91
N TRP A 238 9.47 -21.20 0.54
CA TRP A 238 10.50 -22.15 0.95
C TRP A 238 10.68 -22.19 2.48
N ASP A 239 10.81 -21.05 3.15
CA ASP A 239 10.96 -21.01 4.61
C ASP A 239 9.68 -21.53 5.30
N SER A 240 8.50 -21.22 4.77
CA SER A 240 7.22 -21.73 5.28
C SER A 240 7.10 -23.25 5.15
N GLU A 241 7.48 -23.81 3.99
CA GLU A 241 7.53 -25.26 3.75
C GLU A 241 8.63 -25.96 4.56
N TRP A 242 9.80 -25.34 4.66
CA TRP A 242 10.93 -25.88 5.41
C TRP A 242 10.60 -25.95 6.91
N ASN A 243 10.03 -24.89 7.48
CA ASN A 243 9.65 -24.85 8.89
C ASN A 243 8.47 -25.79 9.21
N SER A 244 7.52 -25.99 8.29
CA SER A 244 6.36 -26.87 8.51
C SER A 244 6.65 -28.36 8.22
N GLN A 245 7.21 -28.69 7.05
CA GLN A 245 7.39 -30.07 6.57
C GLN A 245 8.87 -30.48 6.51
N GLY A 246 9.78 -29.54 6.22
CA GLY A 246 11.21 -29.78 6.12
C GLY A 246 11.84 -30.24 7.44
N LEU A 247 11.65 -29.48 8.52
CA LEU A 247 12.16 -29.80 9.86
C LEU A 247 11.66 -31.18 10.37
N LEU A 248 10.37 -31.48 10.15
CA LEU A 248 9.78 -32.76 10.53
C LEU A 248 10.36 -33.95 9.74
N SER A 249 10.89 -33.71 8.53
CA SER A 249 11.46 -34.77 7.68
C SER A 249 12.80 -35.33 8.18
N ARG A 250 13.50 -34.61 9.07
CA ARG A 250 14.87 -34.91 9.56
C ARG A 250 15.93 -35.08 8.47
N LEU A 251 15.64 -34.68 7.24
CA LEU A 251 16.60 -34.63 6.13
C LEU A 251 17.43 -33.35 6.20
N THR A 252 18.55 -33.30 5.46
CA THR A 252 19.18 -32.00 5.19
C THR A 252 18.30 -31.18 4.23
N PRO A 253 18.39 -29.84 4.20
CA PRO A 253 17.66 -29.00 3.24
C PRO A 253 17.87 -29.43 1.78
N GLN A 254 19.07 -29.94 1.47
CA GLN A 254 19.47 -30.42 0.14
C GLN A 254 18.84 -31.78 -0.21
N ASP A 255 18.77 -32.70 0.75
CA ASP A 255 18.13 -34.01 0.56
C ASP A 255 16.61 -33.89 0.49
N TYR A 256 16.02 -32.96 1.25
CA TYR A 256 14.60 -32.60 1.13
C TYR A 256 14.30 -32.02 -0.26
N CYS A 257 15.07 -31.02 -0.70
CA CYS A 257 14.98 -30.45 -2.06
C CYS A 257 15.02 -31.53 -3.14
N SER A 258 16.06 -32.38 -3.14
CA SER A 258 16.27 -33.40 -4.18
C SER A 258 15.17 -34.46 -4.18
N ARG A 259 14.69 -34.87 -2.99
CA ARG A 259 13.57 -35.82 -2.85
C ARG A 259 12.24 -35.22 -3.30
N LYS A 260 11.94 -33.97 -2.97
CA LYS A 260 10.76 -33.24 -3.45
C LYS A 260 10.78 -33.10 -4.97
N LEU A 261 11.90 -32.64 -5.52
CA LEU A 261 12.08 -32.46 -6.96
C LEU A 261 11.96 -33.79 -7.73
N SER A 262 12.47 -34.88 -7.17
CA SER A 262 12.30 -36.23 -7.74
C SER A 262 10.85 -36.72 -7.73
N ARG A 263 10.10 -36.45 -6.64
CA ARG A 263 8.65 -36.74 -6.57
C ARG A 263 7.86 -35.89 -7.58
N LEU A 264 8.18 -34.61 -7.70
CA LEU A 264 7.55 -33.69 -8.64
C LEU A 264 7.78 -34.15 -10.09
N ARG A 265 9.03 -34.47 -10.46
CA ARG A 265 9.36 -35.00 -11.79
C ARG A 265 8.58 -36.26 -12.13
N LYS A 266 8.52 -37.24 -11.23
CA LYS A 266 7.72 -38.45 -11.42
C LYS A 266 6.23 -38.13 -11.63
N ARG A 267 5.64 -37.23 -10.83
CA ARG A 267 4.24 -36.83 -10.98
C ARG A 267 3.98 -36.11 -12.30
N ILE A 268 4.87 -35.21 -12.73
CA ILE A 268 4.77 -34.53 -14.04
C ILE A 268 4.89 -35.55 -15.18
N GLU A 269 5.84 -36.48 -15.11
CA GLU A 269 6.04 -37.53 -16.10
C GLU A 269 4.81 -38.44 -16.22
N GLU A 270 4.21 -38.84 -15.09
CA GLU A 270 2.99 -39.64 -15.04
C GLU A 270 1.78 -38.90 -15.63
N GLN A 271 1.63 -37.60 -15.33
CA GLN A 271 0.56 -36.76 -15.88
C GLN A 271 0.74 -36.46 -17.39
N LEU A 272 1.97 -36.28 -17.86
CA LEU A 272 2.25 -36.13 -19.29
C LEU A 272 1.98 -37.43 -20.05
N ARG A 273 2.27 -38.60 -19.45
CA ARG A 273 1.88 -39.90 -20.02
C ARG A 273 0.36 -40.09 -20.06
N SER A 274 -0.38 -39.68 -19.01
CA SER A 274 -1.85 -39.76 -19.04
C SER A 274 -2.49 -38.81 -20.05
N ALA A 275 -1.92 -37.61 -20.25
CA ALA A 275 -2.40 -36.66 -21.26
C ALA A 275 -2.00 -37.03 -22.71
N ALA A 276 -0.96 -37.83 -22.90
CA ALA A 276 -0.50 -38.29 -24.21
C ALA A 276 -1.19 -39.58 -24.70
N LEU A 277 -1.98 -40.24 -23.86
CA LEU A 277 -2.82 -41.38 -24.25
C LEU A 277 -4.03 -40.86 -25.05
N PRO A 278 -4.26 -41.34 -26.29
CA PRO A 278 -5.49 -41.03 -27.01
C PRO A 278 -6.71 -41.57 -26.25
N PRO A 279 -7.83 -40.83 -26.19
CA PRO A 279 -9.07 -41.39 -25.66
C PRO A 279 -9.52 -42.56 -26.54
N ALA A 280 -9.72 -43.72 -25.93
CA ALA A 280 -10.32 -44.85 -26.61
C ALA A 280 -11.79 -44.55 -26.92
N GLU A 281 -12.12 -44.55 -28.20
CA GLU A 281 -13.48 -44.64 -28.75
C GLU A 281 -14.51 -43.60 -28.27
N SER A 282 -14.57 -42.44 -28.94
CA SER A 282 -15.87 -41.97 -29.43
C SER A 282 -15.72 -41.22 -30.76
N ALA A 283 -16.43 -41.70 -31.78
CA ALA A 283 -16.51 -41.02 -33.07
C ALA A 283 -17.79 -40.20 -33.10
N PHE A 284 -17.69 -38.87 -32.99
CA PHE A 284 -18.47 -37.91 -33.78
C PHE A 284 -17.89 -36.49 -33.63
N TRP A 285 -17.92 -35.70 -34.71
CA TRP A 285 -17.46 -34.32 -34.67
C TRP A 285 -18.47 -33.41 -33.98
N GLY A 286 -18.04 -32.72 -32.92
CA GLY A 286 -18.73 -31.62 -32.26
C GLY A 286 -17.71 -30.55 -31.82
N PRO A 287 -18.09 -29.28 -31.67
CA PRO A 287 -17.14 -28.20 -31.38
C PRO A 287 -16.52 -28.38 -29.99
N ARG A 288 -15.18 -28.40 -29.91
CA ARG A 288 -14.42 -28.59 -28.67
C ARG A 288 -14.84 -27.56 -27.60
N SER A 289 -15.38 -28.03 -26.49
CA SER A 289 -15.63 -27.22 -25.30
C SER A 289 -14.30 -26.79 -24.67
N THR A 290 -14.24 -25.56 -24.16
CA THR A 290 -13.04 -24.95 -23.55
C THR A 290 -12.74 -25.46 -22.13
N SER A 291 -13.31 -26.60 -21.72
CA SER A 291 -13.23 -27.18 -20.37
C SER A 291 -11.89 -27.87 -20.07
N ASP A 292 -11.18 -28.32 -21.10
CA ASP A 292 -9.97 -29.14 -21.03
C ASP A 292 -8.83 -28.45 -20.23
N LEU A 293 -8.63 -27.14 -20.46
CA LEU A 293 -7.54 -26.39 -19.83
C LEU A 293 -7.83 -26.06 -18.35
N SER A 294 -9.11 -25.91 -17.97
CA SER A 294 -9.50 -25.74 -16.56
C SER A 294 -9.25 -26.99 -15.73
N GLU A 295 -9.57 -28.19 -16.23
CA GLU A 295 -9.34 -29.44 -15.50
C GLU A 295 -7.84 -29.71 -15.29
N ILE A 296 -7.02 -29.44 -16.33
CA ILE A 296 -5.54 -29.52 -16.24
C ILE A 296 -5.00 -28.56 -15.17
N LEU A 297 -5.45 -27.30 -15.13
CA LEU A 297 -5.00 -26.34 -14.11
C LEU A 297 -5.48 -26.72 -12.69
N GLN A 298 -6.67 -27.31 -12.58
CA GLN A 298 -7.23 -27.73 -11.30
C GLN A 298 -6.48 -28.94 -10.71
N ALA A 299 -5.94 -29.84 -11.54
CA ALA A 299 -5.08 -30.94 -11.12
C ALA A 299 -3.71 -30.50 -10.54
N PHE A 300 -3.22 -29.32 -10.91
CA PHE A 300 -2.00 -28.71 -10.33
C PHE A 300 -2.24 -28.00 -8.98
N ARG A 301 -3.48 -27.56 -8.69
CA ARG A 301 -3.83 -26.89 -7.44
C ARG A 301 -4.05 -27.93 -6.34
N GLY A 302 -2.97 -28.28 -5.64
CA GLY A 302 -2.93 -29.41 -4.71
C GLY A 302 -4.03 -29.42 -3.64
N SER A 303 -4.66 -30.59 -3.46
CA SER A 303 -5.56 -30.89 -2.34
C SER A 303 -4.87 -30.67 -0.99
N ALA A 304 -5.63 -30.16 -0.02
CA ALA A 304 -5.20 -29.98 1.37
C ALA A 304 -4.73 -31.32 2.01
N PRO A 305 -3.82 -31.26 3.02
CA PRO A 305 -3.23 -32.46 3.60
C PRO A 305 -4.23 -33.21 4.49
N SER A 306 -4.50 -34.47 4.14
CA SER A 306 -5.15 -35.44 5.03
C SER A 306 -4.17 -35.89 6.11
N GLU A 307 -4.63 -35.89 7.37
CA GLU A 307 -3.88 -36.40 8.51
C GLU A 307 -3.68 -37.92 8.43
N HIS A 308 -2.45 -38.38 8.14
CA HIS A 308 -2.03 -39.73 8.51
C HIS A 308 -0.57 -39.74 8.96
N ILE A 309 -0.39 -39.57 10.27
CA ILE A 309 0.90 -39.76 10.95
C ILE A 309 1.22 -41.26 10.96
N LEU A 310 2.29 -41.67 10.27
CA LEU A 310 2.82 -43.03 10.35
C LEU A 310 4.11 -43.07 11.17
N THR A 311 3.96 -43.57 12.39
CA THR A 311 5.03 -43.88 13.35
C THR A 311 5.74 -45.18 12.98
N LYS A 312 7.02 -45.11 12.58
CA LYS A 312 7.99 -46.21 12.71
C LYS A 312 9.38 -45.67 13.00
N GLY A 313 10.01 -46.18 14.07
CA GLY A 313 11.40 -45.90 14.41
C GLY A 313 12.25 -47.16 14.34
N THR A 314 13.56 -46.99 14.15
CA THR A 314 14.57 -48.05 14.30
C THR A 314 15.91 -47.45 14.73
N HIS A 315 16.36 -47.85 15.92
CA HIS A 315 17.72 -48.33 16.22
C HIS A 315 18.84 -48.00 15.21
N PHE A 316 19.89 -47.30 15.69
CA PHE A 316 21.19 -47.95 15.96
C PHE A 316 22.10 -47.03 16.79
N THR A 317 22.60 -47.54 17.92
CA THR A 317 23.64 -46.92 18.74
C THR A 317 24.94 -47.70 18.58
N HIS A 318 26.06 -47.03 18.32
CA HIS A 318 27.36 -47.60 18.67
C HIS A 318 28.45 -46.53 18.89
N THR A 319 28.66 -46.18 20.16
CA THR A 319 29.81 -45.40 20.60
C THR A 319 31.06 -46.26 20.49
N ARG A 320 32.18 -45.70 20.01
CA ARG A 320 33.49 -46.37 19.99
C ARG A 320 34.46 -45.58 20.87
N LYS A 321 34.90 -46.18 21.98
CA LYS A 321 35.81 -45.56 22.97
C LYS A 321 37.28 -45.85 22.63
N PHE A 322 38.16 -44.97 23.10
CA PHE A 322 39.62 -45.12 23.07
C PHE A 322 40.11 -46.22 24.04
N THR A 323 41.27 -46.78 23.73
CA THR A 323 42.15 -47.45 24.70
C THR A 323 43.57 -46.93 24.55
N PHE A 324 44.16 -46.48 25.67
CA PHE A 324 45.55 -46.05 25.80
C PHE A 324 46.31 -47.13 26.59
N THR A 325 47.57 -47.38 26.24
CA THR A 325 48.39 -48.43 26.85
C THR A 325 49.39 -47.82 27.82
N GLN A 326 49.33 -48.22 29.10
CA GLN A 326 50.35 -47.90 30.11
C GLN A 326 50.77 -49.19 30.82
N GLN A 327 52.07 -49.32 31.08
CA GLN A 327 52.70 -50.50 31.70
C GLN A 327 53.31 -50.11 33.06
N GLN A 328 53.41 -51.08 33.99
CA GLN A 328 53.69 -50.87 35.42
C GLN A 328 55.10 -51.29 35.87
N ALA A 329 55.57 -50.72 36.98
CA ALA A 329 56.35 -51.34 38.08
C ALA A 329 56.20 -50.43 39.32
N ALA A 330 55.64 -50.84 40.48
CA ALA A 330 56.20 -51.69 41.57
C ALA A 330 57.43 -51.07 42.29
N ALA A 331 57.58 -50.98 43.63
CA ALA A 331 56.73 -51.17 44.85
C ALA A 331 57.49 -50.52 46.06
N GLY A 332 57.05 -50.41 47.34
CA GLY A 332 55.85 -50.75 48.11
C GLY A 332 56.15 -50.81 49.65
N THR A 333 55.13 -51.00 50.53
CA THR A 333 55.24 -51.45 51.96
C THR A 333 55.79 -50.43 53.02
N SER A 334 55.33 -50.31 54.30
CA SER A 334 54.05 -50.58 55.03
C SER A 334 54.04 -50.01 56.48
N THR A 335 52.90 -50.11 57.20
CA THR A 335 52.68 -50.23 58.69
C THR A 335 53.10 -49.10 59.68
N SER A 336 52.39 -48.77 60.79
CA SER A 336 51.02 -49.05 61.33
C SER A 336 50.75 -48.40 62.73
N ILE A 337 49.58 -47.74 62.97
CA ILE A 337 48.55 -47.90 64.09
C ILE A 337 49.01 -47.91 65.60
N PRO A 338 48.25 -47.57 66.71
CA PRO A 338 46.87 -47.04 66.95
C PRO A 338 46.64 -45.86 67.99
N ALA A 339 45.45 -45.24 67.91
CA ALA A 339 44.42 -44.84 68.93
C ALA A 339 44.68 -44.41 70.41
N GLY A 340 43.82 -43.48 70.92
CA GLY A 340 43.48 -43.36 72.36
C GLY A 340 42.69 -42.09 72.80
N HIS A 341 41.49 -42.27 73.38
CA HIS A 341 40.58 -41.29 74.05
C HIS A 341 41.25 -40.43 75.19
N GLN A 342 40.71 -39.33 75.78
CA GLN A 342 39.36 -38.70 75.82
C GLN A 342 39.43 -37.22 76.34
N SER A 343 38.42 -36.39 76.01
CA SER A 343 37.96 -35.11 76.61
C SER A 343 38.88 -34.16 77.43
N GLU A 344 39.00 -32.90 76.97
CA GLU A 344 38.90 -31.68 77.82
C GLU A 344 38.57 -30.45 76.93
N SER A 345 37.27 -30.24 76.63
CA SER A 345 36.78 -29.55 75.41
C SER A 345 37.24 -28.10 75.21
N ASP A 346 37.54 -27.36 76.28
CA ASP A 346 37.66 -25.90 76.21
C ASP A 346 39.12 -25.43 76.09
N ILE A 347 40.07 -26.26 76.52
CA ILE A 347 41.48 -26.15 76.11
C ILE A 347 41.62 -26.68 74.67
N GLN A 348 40.89 -27.75 74.37
CA GLN A 348 40.90 -28.41 73.08
C GLN A 348 40.40 -27.50 71.96
N LEU A 349 39.44 -26.59 72.19
CA LEU A 349 38.99 -25.65 71.16
C LEU A 349 40.07 -24.63 70.75
N ARG A 350 40.83 -24.05 71.70
CA ARG A 350 41.96 -23.16 71.37
C ARG A 350 43.13 -23.90 70.74
N GLN A 351 43.46 -25.07 71.26
CA GLN A 351 44.50 -25.91 70.66
C GLN A 351 44.09 -26.39 69.26
N GLN A 352 42.79 -26.59 69.00
CA GLN A 352 42.26 -26.95 67.69
C GLN A 352 42.24 -25.75 66.73
N ASP A 353 41.90 -24.53 67.16
CA ASP A 353 42.06 -23.33 66.33
C ASP A 353 43.54 -23.02 66.03
N GLU A 354 44.44 -23.17 67.01
CA GLU A 354 45.88 -23.03 66.78
C GLU A 354 46.42 -24.15 65.87
N GLN A 355 45.96 -25.41 66.04
CA GLN A 355 46.30 -26.51 65.13
C GLN A 355 45.73 -26.31 63.73
N LEU A 356 44.51 -25.79 63.57
CA LEU A 356 43.90 -25.51 62.27
C LEU A 356 44.62 -24.36 61.58
N SER A 357 44.98 -23.29 62.30
CA SER A 357 45.79 -22.18 61.79
C SER A 357 47.20 -22.65 61.39
N LEU A 358 47.85 -23.49 62.20
CA LEU A 358 49.15 -24.10 61.87
C LEU A 358 49.05 -25.10 60.72
N GLN A 359 47.94 -25.84 60.61
CA GLN A 359 47.70 -26.80 59.54
C GLN A 359 47.39 -26.08 58.22
N GLU A 360 46.64 -24.98 58.26
CA GLU A 360 46.41 -24.09 57.12
C GLU A 360 47.71 -23.42 56.67
N HIS A 361 48.51 -22.89 57.59
CA HIS A 361 49.86 -22.37 57.28
C HIS A 361 50.80 -23.45 56.72
N PHE A 362 50.76 -24.67 57.26
CA PHE A 362 51.58 -25.78 56.75
C PHE A 362 51.11 -26.22 55.36
N GLN A 363 49.80 -26.27 55.12
CA GLN A 363 49.21 -26.63 53.84
C GLN A 363 49.48 -25.55 52.78
N GLN A 364 49.44 -24.27 53.16
CA GLN A 364 49.90 -23.14 52.35
C GLN A 364 51.40 -23.27 52.02
N LEU A 365 52.25 -23.57 53.01
CA LEU A 365 53.68 -23.75 52.81
C LEU A 365 53.99 -24.97 51.90
N CYS A 366 53.20 -26.05 52.01
CA CYS A 366 53.27 -27.18 51.10
C CYS A 366 52.88 -26.79 49.67
N SER A 367 51.80 -26.03 49.47
CA SER A 367 51.45 -25.54 48.12
C SER A 367 52.51 -24.59 47.56
N ASP A 368 53.11 -23.73 48.38
CA ASP A 368 54.17 -22.81 47.96
C ASP A 368 55.45 -23.58 47.57
N VAL A 369 55.79 -24.66 48.30
CA VAL A 369 56.92 -25.55 47.96
C VAL A 369 56.65 -26.38 46.70
N GLU A 370 55.42 -26.87 46.51
CA GLU A 370 55.01 -27.55 45.28
C GLU A 370 55.08 -26.59 44.08
N GLN A 371 54.59 -25.36 44.24
CA GLN A 371 54.65 -24.32 43.22
C GLN A 371 56.11 -23.96 42.86
N LEU A 372 56.96 -23.69 43.86
CA LEU A 372 58.41 -23.47 43.66
C LEU A 372 59.09 -24.66 42.98
N THR A 373 58.66 -25.89 43.28
CA THR A 373 59.16 -27.09 42.61
C THR A 373 58.71 -27.18 41.15
N THR A 374 57.49 -26.75 40.81
CA THR A 374 57.06 -26.63 39.42
C THR A 374 57.77 -25.51 38.68
N ASP A 375 58.01 -24.37 39.32
CA ASP A 375 58.72 -23.23 38.75
C ASP A 375 60.21 -23.56 38.52
N MET A 376 60.87 -24.28 39.44
CA MET A 376 62.22 -24.80 39.24
C MET A 376 62.30 -25.79 38.06
N LYS A 377 61.30 -26.67 37.88
CA LYS A 377 61.25 -27.58 36.73
C LYS A 377 61.06 -26.80 35.42
N HIS A 378 60.16 -25.83 35.40
CA HIS A 378 59.93 -24.96 34.25
C HIS A 378 61.20 -24.15 33.90
N MET A 379 61.85 -23.54 34.89
CA MET A 379 63.09 -22.79 34.73
C MET A 379 64.28 -23.66 34.31
N SER A 380 64.31 -24.94 34.73
CA SER A 380 65.30 -25.91 34.25
C SER A 380 65.11 -26.25 32.76
N VAL A 381 63.87 -26.45 32.32
CA VAL A 381 63.55 -26.71 30.90
C VAL A 381 63.85 -25.48 30.02
N THR A 382 63.48 -24.28 30.44
CA THR A 382 63.76 -23.06 29.66
C THR A 382 65.27 -22.76 29.62
N ASN A 383 66.01 -22.96 30.71
CA ASN A 383 67.48 -22.86 30.67
C ASN A 383 68.12 -23.87 29.71
N ALA A 384 67.63 -25.11 29.65
CA ALA A 384 68.10 -26.11 28.70
C ALA A 384 67.82 -25.69 27.24
N GLN A 385 66.63 -25.16 26.96
CA GLN A 385 66.27 -24.62 25.64
C GLN A 385 67.18 -23.46 25.22
N VAL A 386 67.38 -22.47 26.11
CA VAL A 386 68.25 -21.31 25.84
C VAL A 386 69.70 -21.73 25.60
N LEU A 387 70.22 -22.73 26.35
CA LEU A 387 71.56 -23.26 26.13
C LEU A 387 71.73 -23.95 24.78
N ASP A 388 70.72 -24.68 24.30
CA ASP A 388 70.77 -25.32 22.97
C ASP A 388 70.56 -24.30 21.84
N GLU A 389 69.72 -23.27 22.02
CA GLU A 389 69.64 -22.13 21.09
C GLU A 389 70.98 -21.39 20.98
N LEU A 390 71.67 -21.13 22.10
CA LEU A 390 73.00 -20.51 22.09
C LEU A 390 74.01 -21.36 21.33
N LYS A 391 74.08 -22.68 21.59
CA LYS A 391 74.95 -23.59 20.83
C LYS A 391 74.66 -23.58 19.33
N GLN A 392 73.38 -23.58 18.92
CA GLN A 392 73.01 -23.51 17.51
C GLN A 392 73.44 -22.17 16.88
N ARG A 393 73.27 -21.05 17.59
CA ARG A 393 73.69 -19.72 17.12
C ARG A 393 75.22 -19.62 17.01
N ASP A 394 75.97 -20.18 17.95
CA ASP A 394 77.43 -20.18 17.91
C ASP A 394 77.97 -21.07 16.77
N LEU A 395 77.35 -22.23 16.52
CA LEU A 395 77.68 -23.08 15.38
C LEU A 395 77.46 -22.33 14.06
N GLY A 396 76.29 -21.69 13.90
CA GLY A 396 75.95 -20.90 12.71
C GLY A 396 76.84 -19.66 12.54
N ASN A 397 77.25 -19.02 13.64
CA ASN A 397 78.22 -17.93 13.62
C ASN A 397 79.62 -18.40 13.18
N SER A 398 80.08 -19.56 13.66
CA SER A 398 81.35 -20.16 13.22
C SER A 398 81.31 -20.46 11.73
N GLU A 399 80.27 -21.15 11.25
CA GLU A 399 80.10 -21.43 9.81
C GLU A 399 80.10 -20.15 8.96
N ASN A 400 79.40 -19.10 9.42
CA ASN A 400 79.34 -17.83 8.69
C ASN A 400 80.71 -17.12 8.69
N LYS A 401 81.47 -17.19 9.79
CA LYS A 401 82.83 -16.67 9.88
C LYS A 401 83.79 -17.40 8.95
N ASP A 402 83.66 -18.72 8.82
CA ASP A 402 84.47 -19.53 7.90
C ASP A 402 84.09 -19.26 6.43
N LYS A 403 82.78 -19.20 6.12
CA LYS A 403 82.28 -18.79 4.79
C LYS A 403 82.76 -17.37 4.44
N MET A 404 82.82 -16.44 5.39
CA MET A 404 83.35 -15.09 5.21
C MET A 404 84.86 -15.09 4.98
N GLN A 405 85.64 -15.89 5.73
CA GLN A 405 87.09 -16.03 5.51
C GLN A 405 87.40 -16.62 4.13
N VAL A 406 86.67 -17.66 3.70
CA VAL A 406 86.81 -18.23 2.36
C VAL A 406 86.52 -17.15 1.31
N LYS A 407 85.37 -16.46 1.39
CA LYS A 407 85.03 -15.38 0.46
C LYS A 407 86.08 -14.27 0.43
N LYS A 408 86.61 -13.86 1.58
CA LYS A 408 87.68 -12.85 1.65
C LYS A 408 88.94 -13.34 0.94
N LYS A 409 89.41 -14.56 1.24
CA LYS A 409 90.56 -15.17 0.55
C LYS A 409 90.33 -15.31 -0.96
N THR A 410 89.10 -15.62 -1.39
CA THR A 410 88.74 -15.66 -2.82
C THR A 410 88.81 -14.27 -3.47
N ILE A 411 88.43 -13.21 -2.76
CA ILE A 411 88.55 -11.82 -3.24
C ILE A 411 90.01 -11.39 -3.32
N ASP A 412 90.81 -11.67 -2.28
CA ASP A 412 92.24 -11.34 -2.21
C ASP A 412 93.09 -12.10 -3.26
N LEU A 413 92.58 -13.21 -3.80
CA LEU A 413 93.21 -14.02 -4.85
C LEU A 413 92.77 -13.67 -6.29
N LEU A 414 91.86 -12.71 -6.47
CA LEU A 414 91.40 -12.26 -7.80
C LEU A 414 92.27 -11.10 -8.32
N PRO A 415 92.85 -11.19 -9.53
CA PRO A 415 93.49 -10.04 -10.18
C PRO A 415 92.47 -8.91 -10.43
N ASP A 416 92.95 -7.65 -10.34
CA ASP A 416 92.16 -6.43 -10.60
C ASP A 416 90.93 -6.20 -9.68
N THR A 417 91.08 -6.34 -8.37
CA THR A 417 90.02 -6.07 -7.36
C THR A 417 89.36 -4.71 -7.53
N ASP A 418 90.15 -3.64 -7.68
CA ASP A 418 89.65 -2.26 -7.64
C ASP A 418 88.92 -1.88 -8.93
N ASN A 419 89.45 -2.31 -10.09
CA ASN A 419 88.78 -2.16 -11.38
C ASN A 419 87.45 -2.93 -11.43
N ASN A 420 87.37 -4.10 -10.78
CA ASN A 420 86.14 -4.88 -10.70
C ASN A 420 85.13 -4.27 -9.71
N MET A 421 85.61 -3.68 -8.60
CA MET A 421 84.77 -2.91 -7.68
C MET A 421 84.16 -1.67 -8.33
N LEU A 422 84.93 -0.90 -9.12
CA LEU A 422 84.42 0.24 -9.89
C LEU A 422 83.36 -0.17 -10.91
N LYS A 423 83.56 -1.29 -11.63
CA LYS A 423 82.56 -1.85 -12.55
C LYS A 423 81.27 -2.25 -11.82
N LEU A 424 81.37 -2.84 -10.64
CA LEU A 424 80.21 -3.19 -9.81
C LEU A 424 79.48 -1.94 -9.29
N GLN A 425 80.20 -0.91 -8.84
CA GLN A 425 79.61 0.37 -8.46
C GLN A 425 78.85 1.01 -9.63
N ALA A 426 79.45 1.07 -10.82
CA ALA A 426 78.80 1.58 -12.03
C ALA A 426 77.55 0.75 -12.40
N LEU A 427 77.56 -0.57 -12.20
CA LEU A 427 76.43 -1.45 -12.45
C LEU A 427 75.30 -1.23 -11.41
N VAL A 428 75.66 -1.02 -10.14
CA VAL A 428 74.72 -0.65 -9.06
C VAL A 428 74.10 0.72 -9.33
N GLU A 429 74.89 1.74 -9.70
CA GLU A 429 74.37 3.05 -10.10
C GLU A 429 73.45 2.98 -11.31
N ALA A 430 73.84 2.22 -12.35
CA ALA A 430 73.00 2.00 -13.52
C ALA A 430 71.69 1.28 -13.14
N SER A 431 71.72 0.34 -12.18
CA SER A 431 70.52 -0.31 -11.67
C SER A 431 69.64 0.64 -10.86
N ALA A 432 70.21 1.49 -10.01
CA ALA A 432 69.49 2.52 -9.25
C ALA A 432 68.83 3.55 -10.19
N LYS A 433 69.56 4.03 -11.20
CA LYS A 433 69.05 4.91 -12.26
C LYS A 433 67.89 4.25 -13.02
N ARG A 434 67.98 2.94 -13.33
CA ARG A 434 66.87 2.18 -13.93
C ARG A 434 65.65 2.09 -12.99
N VAL A 435 65.84 1.83 -11.70
CA VAL A 435 64.74 1.78 -10.72
C VAL A 435 64.04 3.13 -10.57
N VAL A 436 64.77 4.24 -10.49
CA VAL A 436 64.20 5.59 -10.44
C VAL A 436 63.41 5.91 -11.72
N ASN A 437 63.95 5.55 -12.90
CA ASN A 437 63.23 5.73 -14.16
C ASN A 437 61.94 4.90 -14.21
N LEU A 438 61.96 3.64 -13.77
CA LEU A 438 60.78 2.78 -13.68
C LEU A 438 59.74 3.34 -12.68
N ALA A 439 60.18 3.85 -11.53
CA ALA A 439 59.31 4.52 -10.57
C ALA A 439 58.65 5.78 -11.19
N SER A 440 59.39 6.57 -11.98
CA SER A 440 58.85 7.74 -12.68
C SER A 440 57.83 7.38 -13.77
N GLN A 441 58.02 6.24 -14.46
CA GLN A 441 57.06 5.72 -15.44
C GLN A 441 55.82 5.15 -14.75
N TRP A 442 56.00 4.42 -13.65
CA TRP A 442 54.92 3.92 -12.82
C TRP A 442 54.04 5.05 -12.26
N GLU A 443 54.65 6.12 -11.74
CA GLU A 443 53.89 7.23 -11.14
C GLU A 443 53.02 7.96 -12.17
N LYS A 444 53.50 8.11 -13.42
CA LYS A 444 52.71 8.64 -14.54
C LYS A 444 51.45 7.85 -14.85
N HIS A 445 51.41 6.55 -14.53
CA HIS A 445 50.20 5.72 -14.67
C HIS A 445 49.41 5.63 -13.36
N ARG A 446 50.09 5.58 -12.20
CA ARG A 446 49.46 5.47 -10.87
C ARG A 446 48.65 6.70 -10.51
N ALA A 447 49.18 7.91 -10.73
CA ALA A 447 48.49 9.15 -10.39
C ALA A 447 47.09 9.28 -11.06
N PRO A 448 46.95 9.19 -12.40
CA PRO A 448 45.63 9.28 -13.03
C PRO A 448 44.69 8.12 -12.66
N LEU A 449 45.22 6.93 -12.36
CA LEU A 449 44.41 5.82 -11.84
C LEU A 449 43.84 6.11 -10.43
N ILE A 450 44.60 6.79 -9.57
CA ILE A 450 44.14 7.23 -8.25
C ILE A 450 43.10 8.35 -8.38
N ASP A 451 43.32 9.30 -9.29
CA ASP A 451 42.38 10.40 -9.53
C ASP A 451 41.05 9.91 -10.11
N GLU A 452 41.07 9.00 -11.10
CA GLU A 452 39.84 8.36 -11.59
C GLU A 452 39.16 7.49 -10.52
N HIS A 453 39.92 6.73 -9.71
CA HIS A 453 39.33 6.01 -8.57
C HIS A 453 38.66 6.96 -7.56
N ARG A 454 39.28 8.12 -7.27
CA ARG A 454 38.69 9.14 -6.39
C ARG A 454 37.42 9.73 -7.00
N ARG A 455 37.45 10.08 -8.29
CA ARG A 455 36.31 10.61 -9.05
C ARG A 455 35.14 9.63 -9.09
N LEU A 456 35.40 8.35 -9.39
CA LEU A 456 34.38 7.29 -9.39
C LEU A 456 33.78 7.11 -8.00
N LYS A 457 34.60 7.14 -6.93
CA LYS A 457 34.11 7.07 -5.55
C LYS A 457 33.20 8.25 -5.17
N GLU A 458 33.53 9.45 -5.63
CA GLU A 458 32.70 10.65 -5.44
C GLU A 458 31.38 10.56 -6.22
N ILE A 459 31.40 10.09 -7.46
CA ILE A 459 30.20 9.83 -8.27
C ILE A 459 29.28 8.81 -7.57
N CYS A 460 29.82 7.68 -7.09
CA CYS A 460 29.04 6.69 -6.34
C CYS A 460 28.42 7.31 -5.07
N SER A 461 29.20 8.06 -4.28
CA SER A 461 28.70 8.71 -3.07
C SER A 461 27.58 9.72 -3.35
N ASN A 462 27.68 10.48 -4.45
CA ASN A 462 26.63 11.41 -4.86
C ASN A 462 25.38 10.68 -5.34
N GLN A 463 25.54 9.58 -6.08
CA GLN A 463 24.43 8.75 -6.54
C GLN A 463 23.71 8.03 -5.38
N ASP A 464 24.44 7.59 -4.36
CA ASP A 464 23.87 7.04 -3.12
C ASP A 464 23.04 8.10 -2.38
N LEU A 465 23.57 9.33 -2.23
CA LEU A 465 22.86 10.46 -1.62
C LEU A 465 21.59 10.84 -2.40
N GLU A 466 21.65 10.89 -3.73
CA GLU A 466 20.47 11.11 -4.57
C GLU A 466 19.44 9.98 -4.42
N SER A 467 19.87 8.72 -4.39
CA SER A 467 18.97 7.57 -4.23
C SER A 467 18.25 7.63 -2.88
N SER A 468 18.97 8.00 -1.81
CA SER A 468 18.42 8.19 -0.47
C SER A 468 17.39 9.32 -0.43
N ARG A 469 17.68 10.45 -1.10
CA ARG A 469 16.72 11.56 -1.25
C ARG A 469 15.45 11.11 -1.98
N LYS A 470 15.59 10.46 -3.14
CA LYS A 470 14.47 9.92 -3.93
C LYS A 470 13.64 8.91 -3.13
N LEU A 471 14.26 8.04 -2.33
CA LEU A 471 13.57 7.12 -1.42
C LEU A 471 12.81 7.85 -0.30
N SER A 472 13.35 8.95 0.22
CA SER A 472 12.66 9.79 1.22
C SER A 472 11.43 10.49 0.62
N GLU A 473 11.55 11.02 -0.59
CA GLU A 473 10.44 11.62 -1.35
C GLU A 473 9.33 10.60 -1.64
N ILE A 474 9.69 9.39 -2.09
CA ILE A 474 8.73 8.28 -2.30
C ILE A 474 7.99 7.92 -1.00
N LYS A 475 8.69 7.84 0.14
CA LYS A 475 8.04 7.60 1.45
C LYS A 475 7.05 8.72 1.79
N SER A 476 7.44 9.98 1.62
CA SER A 476 6.54 11.13 1.84
C SER A 476 5.30 11.09 0.94
N LEU A 477 5.45 10.68 -0.32
CA LEU A 477 4.34 10.52 -1.25
C LEU A 477 3.42 9.36 -0.84
N HIS A 478 3.96 8.22 -0.42
CA HIS A 478 3.16 7.11 0.11
C HIS A 478 2.36 7.51 1.36
N ASP A 479 2.96 8.27 2.29
CA ASP A 479 2.24 8.78 3.45
C ASP A 479 1.11 9.74 3.07
N LYS A 480 1.34 10.65 2.11
CA LYS A 480 0.29 11.54 1.57
C LYS A 480 -0.84 10.76 0.89
N ILE A 481 -0.51 9.74 0.10
CA ILE A 481 -1.49 8.86 -0.55
C ILE A 481 -2.33 8.13 0.50
N ARG A 482 -1.69 7.59 1.55
CA ARG A 482 -2.38 6.93 2.67
C ARG A 482 -3.36 7.87 3.36
N VAL A 483 -2.90 9.04 3.81
CA VAL A 483 -3.75 10.05 4.47
C VAL A 483 -4.91 10.48 3.58
N SER A 484 -4.65 10.76 2.30
CA SER A 484 -5.70 11.13 1.33
C SER A 484 -6.70 9.99 1.08
N THR A 485 -6.27 8.73 1.16
CA THR A 485 -7.14 7.54 1.04
C THR A 485 -8.01 7.36 2.29
N GLU A 486 -7.45 7.54 3.49
CA GLU A 486 -8.20 7.57 4.74
C GLU A 486 -9.26 8.68 4.74
N GLU A 487 -8.91 9.88 4.28
CA GLU A 487 -9.84 11.00 4.14
C GLU A 487 -10.95 10.73 3.12
N ALA A 488 -10.61 10.12 1.98
CA ALA A 488 -11.59 9.77 0.95
C ALA A 488 -12.62 8.77 1.50
N LYS A 489 -12.16 7.71 2.20
CA LYS A 489 -13.04 6.74 2.87
C LYS A 489 -13.98 7.40 3.88
N LYS A 490 -13.45 8.25 4.77
CA LYS A 490 -14.27 8.99 5.75
C LYS A 490 -15.32 9.89 5.07
N LYS A 491 -14.94 10.60 4.00
CA LYS A 491 -15.87 11.42 3.21
C LYS A 491 -16.92 10.58 2.51
N GLU A 492 -16.59 9.37 2.05
CA GLU A 492 -17.54 8.44 1.43
C GLU A 492 -18.50 7.80 2.45
N GLU A 493 -18.03 7.51 3.67
CA GLU A 493 -18.87 7.08 4.80
C GLU A 493 -19.87 8.17 5.20
N ILE A 494 -19.40 9.42 5.37
CA ILE A 494 -20.26 10.59 5.65
C ILE A 494 -21.24 10.83 4.49
N TYR A 495 -20.81 10.67 3.24
CA TYR A 495 -21.69 10.79 2.07
C TYR A 495 -22.81 9.73 2.10
N LYS A 496 -22.49 8.47 2.42
CA LYS A 496 -23.50 7.40 2.58
C LYS A 496 -24.49 7.73 3.70
N GLN A 497 -24.02 8.22 4.84
CA GLN A 497 -24.89 8.67 5.94
C GLN A 497 -25.83 9.79 5.48
N LEU A 498 -25.29 10.86 4.86
CA LEU A 498 -26.09 11.98 4.34
C LEU A 498 -27.09 11.59 3.26
N VAL A 499 -26.76 10.61 2.40
CA VAL A 499 -27.72 10.06 1.43
C VAL A 499 -28.85 9.33 2.15
N THR A 500 -28.55 8.48 3.14
CA THR A 500 -29.60 7.80 3.92
C THR A 500 -30.44 8.78 4.74
N GLU A 501 -29.87 9.86 5.26
CA GLU A 501 -30.64 10.92 5.93
C GLU A 501 -31.56 11.66 4.94
N LEU A 502 -31.08 11.95 3.72
CA LEU A 502 -31.85 12.60 2.67
C LEU A 502 -33.00 11.72 2.16
N GLU A 503 -32.79 10.41 2.03
CA GLU A 503 -33.84 9.43 1.70
C GLU A 503 -34.90 9.31 2.80
N ASN A 504 -34.52 9.54 4.07
CA ASN A 504 -35.42 9.53 5.22
C ASN A 504 -36.14 10.88 5.47
N LEU A 505 -35.75 11.96 4.79
CA LEU A 505 -36.39 13.27 4.94
C LEU A 505 -37.69 13.36 4.11
N PRO A 506 -38.78 13.96 4.63
CA PRO A 506 -40.00 14.18 3.87
C PRO A 506 -39.74 15.06 2.65
N GLN A 507 -40.17 14.58 1.48
CA GLN A 507 -39.79 15.11 0.16
C GLN A 507 -40.56 16.38 -0.26
N ASP A 508 -41.30 16.99 0.68
CA ASP A 508 -42.26 18.08 0.44
C ASP A 508 -41.60 19.43 0.11
N ALA A 509 -40.35 19.62 0.53
CA ALA A 509 -39.61 20.87 0.33
C ALA A 509 -38.59 20.74 -0.81
N SER A 510 -38.93 21.31 -1.97
CA SER A 510 -38.01 21.32 -3.12
C SER A 510 -36.68 22.02 -2.80
N ARG A 511 -35.58 21.56 -3.42
CA ARG A 511 -34.25 22.20 -3.32
C ARG A 511 -34.30 23.71 -3.62
N SER A 512 -35.22 24.15 -4.48
CA SER A 512 -35.44 25.58 -4.77
C SER A 512 -35.89 26.36 -3.53
N ALA A 513 -36.82 25.82 -2.74
CA ALA A 513 -37.33 26.47 -1.54
C ALA A 513 -36.22 26.66 -0.48
N TYR A 514 -35.38 25.65 -0.25
CA TYR A 514 -34.21 25.79 0.63
C TYR A 514 -33.20 26.79 0.07
N THR A 515 -32.95 26.78 -1.24
CA THR A 515 -32.01 27.72 -1.88
C THR A 515 -32.51 29.16 -1.77
N GLN A 516 -33.81 29.41 -2.01
CA GLN A 516 -34.44 30.71 -1.82
C GLN A 516 -34.35 31.18 -0.36
N ARG A 517 -34.72 30.33 0.60
CA ARG A 517 -34.63 30.65 2.03
C ARG A 517 -33.19 30.94 2.49
N ILE A 518 -32.19 30.24 1.97
CA ILE A 518 -30.77 30.53 2.23
C ILE A 518 -30.38 31.88 1.63
N LEU A 519 -30.81 32.19 0.39
CA LEU A 519 -30.54 33.49 -0.24
C LEU A 519 -31.22 34.65 0.48
N GLU A 520 -32.44 34.46 0.98
CA GLU A 520 -33.14 35.42 1.85
C GLU A 520 -32.37 35.66 3.16
N ILE A 521 -31.93 34.60 3.84
CA ILE A 521 -31.09 34.70 5.05
C ILE A 521 -29.78 35.44 4.74
N VAL A 522 -29.10 35.13 3.63
CA VAL A 522 -27.88 35.83 3.19
C VAL A 522 -28.16 37.31 2.89
N SER A 523 -29.30 37.63 2.28
CA SER A 523 -29.73 39.02 2.02
C SER A 523 -29.99 39.77 3.33
N ASN A 524 -30.66 39.13 4.29
CA ASN A 524 -30.91 39.69 5.62
C ASN A 524 -29.60 39.92 6.39
N ILE A 525 -28.65 38.97 6.34
CA ILE A 525 -27.32 39.13 6.95
C ILE A 525 -26.53 40.29 6.31
N LYS A 526 -26.65 40.50 4.99
CA LYS A 526 -26.04 41.67 4.33
C LYS A 526 -26.66 42.97 4.83
N LYS A 527 -27.99 43.07 4.86
CA LYS A 527 -28.71 44.24 5.38
C LYS A 527 -28.36 44.53 6.83
N GLN A 528 -28.30 43.51 7.69
CA GLN A 528 -27.86 43.63 9.08
C GLN A 528 -26.42 44.15 9.19
N LYS A 529 -25.50 43.70 8.33
CA LYS A 529 -24.11 44.22 8.32
C LYS A 529 -24.04 45.67 7.88
N GLU A 530 -24.86 46.10 6.93
CA GLU A 530 -24.97 47.49 6.51
C GLU A 530 -25.55 48.37 7.64
N GLU A 531 -26.61 47.91 8.30
CA GLU A 531 -27.20 48.57 9.48
C GLU A 531 -26.23 48.64 10.66
N ILE A 532 -25.49 47.57 10.98
CA ILE A 532 -24.43 47.57 12.00
C ILE A 532 -23.31 48.56 11.61
N THR A 533 -22.91 48.60 10.34
CA THR A 533 -21.87 49.54 9.88
C THR A 533 -22.32 50.98 10.05
N LYS A 534 -23.60 51.28 9.81
CA LYS A 534 -24.22 52.58 10.09
C LYS A 534 -24.25 52.89 11.60
N ILE A 535 -24.73 51.96 12.43
CA ILE A 535 -24.73 52.15 13.89
C ILE A 535 -23.29 52.42 14.41
N LEU A 536 -22.28 51.77 13.82
CA LEU A 536 -20.87 52.03 14.12
C LEU A 536 -20.34 53.37 13.59
N SER A 537 -20.86 53.93 12.49
CA SER A 537 -20.53 55.31 12.10
C SER A 537 -21.15 56.32 13.05
N ASP A 538 -22.43 56.14 13.36
CA ASP A 538 -23.22 57.04 14.18
C ASP A 538 -22.68 57.06 15.63
N THR A 539 -22.29 55.89 16.17
CA THR A 539 -21.61 55.77 17.47
C THR A 539 -20.24 56.47 17.49
N LYS A 540 -19.47 56.39 16.39
CA LYS A 540 -18.17 57.10 16.28
C LYS A 540 -18.35 58.61 16.14
N GLU A 541 -19.44 59.07 15.55
CA GLU A 541 -19.78 60.48 15.46
C GLU A 541 -20.19 61.02 16.84
N LEU A 542 -21.12 60.36 17.54
CA LEU A 542 -21.48 60.67 18.92
C LEU A 542 -20.28 60.70 19.85
N GLN A 543 -19.36 59.73 19.77
CA GLN A 543 -18.15 59.74 20.60
C GLN A 543 -17.23 60.93 20.30
N LYS A 544 -17.15 61.40 19.04
CA LYS A 544 -16.40 62.62 18.68
C LYS A 544 -17.09 63.87 19.23
N GLU A 545 -18.42 63.93 19.17
CA GLU A 545 -19.20 65.05 19.72
C GLU A 545 -19.02 65.13 21.24
N ILE A 546 -19.15 64.01 21.96
CA ILE A 546 -18.87 63.90 23.40
C ILE A 546 -17.46 64.40 23.70
N ASN A 547 -16.42 63.84 23.06
CA ASN A 547 -15.03 64.23 23.31
C ASN A 547 -14.77 65.72 22.99
N SER A 548 -15.42 66.25 21.94
CA SER A 548 -15.34 67.67 21.56
C SER A 548 -16.00 68.59 22.59
N LEU A 549 -17.16 68.20 23.12
CA LEU A 549 -17.90 68.93 24.14
C LEU A 549 -17.19 68.88 25.49
N THR A 550 -16.73 67.72 25.96
CA THR A 550 -15.91 67.56 27.17
C THR A 550 -14.65 68.41 27.07
N GLY A 551 -13.87 68.26 26.00
CA GLY A 551 -12.67 69.07 25.79
C GLY A 551 -12.95 70.57 25.63
N LYS A 552 -14.17 70.98 25.26
CA LYS A 552 -14.60 72.40 25.25
C LYS A 552 -14.95 72.88 26.65
N LEU A 553 -15.67 72.07 27.43
CA LEU A 553 -15.98 72.31 28.84
C LEU A 553 -14.68 72.53 29.64
N ASP A 554 -13.71 71.60 29.55
CA ASP A 554 -12.42 71.69 30.26
C ASP A 554 -11.67 72.98 29.96
N ARG A 555 -11.55 73.33 28.67
CA ARG A 555 -10.86 74.56 28.22
C ARG A 555 -11.58 75.82 28.67
N THR A 556 -12.91 75.86 28.60
CA THR A 556 -13.70 77.02 29.05
C THR A 556 -13.67 77.14 30.57
N PHE A 557 -13.72 76.03 31.31
CA PHE A 557 -13.59 76.02 32.76
C PHE A 557 -12.20 76.51 33.19
N ALA A 558 -11.11 75.95 32.66
CA ALA A 558 -9.75 76.34 33.01
C ALA A 558 -9.48 77.85 32.83
N VAL A 559 -9.96 78.45 31.73
CA VAL A 559 -9.84 79.91 31.50
C VAL A 559 -10.69 80.70 32.49
N THR A 560 -11.90 80.23 32.80
CA THR A 560 -12.80 80.91 33.76
C THR A 560 -12.24 80.83 35.18
N ASP A 561 -11.74 79.66 35.58
CA ASP A 561 -11.09 79.41 36.87
C ASP A 561 -9.85 80.29 37.05
N GLU A 562 -8.94 80.34 36.06
CA GLU A 562 -7.74 81.18 36.15
C GLU A 562 -8.06 82.68 36.26
N LEU A 563 -9.05 83.17 35.50
CA LEU A 563 -9.47 84.58 35.56
C LEU A 563 -10.12 84.92 36.90
N VAL A 564 -11.10 84.13 37.35
CA VAL A 564 -11.80 84.36 38.62
C VAL A 564 -10.85 84.18 39.82
N PHE A 565 -9.88 83.26 39.75
CA PHE A 565 -8.85 83.10 40.76
C PHE A 565 -7.89 84.31 40.85
N LYS A 566 -7.51 84.90 39.72
CA LYS A 566 -6.66 86.11 39.69
C LYS A 566 -7.33 87.30 40.39
N ASP A 567 -8.64 87.48 40.20
CA ASP A 567 -9.38 88.59 40.81
C ASP A 567 -9.84 88.29 42.25
N ALA A 568 -10.10 87.02 42.60
CA ALA A 568 -10.36 86.57 43.97
C ALA A 568 -9.19 86.82 44.97
N LYS A 569 -7.98 87.09 44.46
CA LYS A 569 -6.84 87.56 45.27
C LYS A 569 -6.98 89.02 45.73
N LYS A 570 -7.73 89.84 45.00
CA LYS A 570 -7.91 91.28 45.26
C LYS A 570 -9.17 91.55 46.08
N ASP A 571 -10.30 90.94 45.71
CA ASP A 571 -11.61 91.23 46.29
C ASP A 571 -12.25 90.03 47.02
N GLU A 572 -12.78 90.28 48.22
CA GLU A 572 -13.44 89.28 49.06
C GLU A 572 -14.77 88.78 48.46
N SER A 573 -15.48 89.65 47.75
CA SER A 573 -16.71 89.31 47.01
C SER A 573 -16.41 88.30 45.90
N VAL A 574 -15.38 88.56 45.10
CA VAL A 574 -14.92 87.67 44.02
C VAL A 574 -14.40 86.34 44.58
N ARG A 575 -13.81 86.34 45.77
CA ARG A 575 -13.41 85.09 46.45
C ARG A 575 -14.59 84.21 46.87
N LYS A 576 -15.74 84.79 47.22
CA LYS A 576 -16.98 84.03 47.42
C LYS A 576 -17.49 83.46 46.09
N SER A 577 -17.47 84.26 45.02
CA SER A 577 -17.83 83.81 43.66
C SER A 577 -16.94 82.66 43.17
N TYR A 578 -15.63 82.70 43.42
CA TYR A 578 -14.69 81.62 43.11
C TYR A 578 -15.08 80.30 43.83
N LYS A 579 -15.41 80.37 45.13
CA LYS A 579 -15.88 79.19 45.88
C LYS A 579 -17.18 78.62 45.32
N TYR A 580 -18.11 79.48 44.87
CA TYR A 580 -19.33 79.02 44.22
C TYR A 580 -19.07 78.43 42.83
N LEU A 581 -18.12 78.96 42.04
CA LEU A 581 -17.72 78.41 40.75
C LEU A 581 -17.11 77.02 40.90
N ALA A 582 -16.17 76.84 41.83
CA ALA A 582 -15.56 75.55 42.12
C ALA A 582 -16.58 74.52 42.62
N ALA A 583 -17.48 74.92 43.53
CA ALA A 583 -18.57 74.07 44.01
C ALA A 583 -19.58 73.70 42.91
N LEU A 584 -19.87 74.61 41.98
CA LEU A 584 -20.73 74.34 40.83
C LEU A 584 -20.10 73.30 39.90
N HIS A 585 -18.82 73.44 39.58
CA HIS A 585 -18.10 72.48 38.74
C HIS A 585 -18.02 71.09 39.38
N GLU A 586 -17.73 71.03 40.68
CA GLU A 586 -17.74 69.78 41.46
C GLU A 586 -19.12 69.10 41.45
N ASN A 587 -20.20 69.85 41.70
CA ASN A 587 -21.57 69.33 41.63
C ASN A 587 -21.95 68.85 40.21
N CYS A 588 -21.51 69.55 39.16
CA CYS A 588 -21.71 69.13 37.77
C CYS A 588 -20.95 67.85 37.43
N ASN A 589 -19.70 67.69 37.91
CA ASN A 589 -18.94 66.46 37.74
C ASN A 589 -19.60 65.27 38.46
N GLN A 590 -20.06 65.47 39.70
CA GLN A 590 -20.81 64.45 40.45
C GLN A 590 -22.11 64.06 39.74
N LEU A 591 -22.81 65.01 39.11
CA LEU A 591 -24.00 64.73 38.29
C LEU A 591 -23.65 63.91 37.05
N ILE A 592 -22.56 64.24 36.33
CA ILE A 592 -22.09 63.47 35.16
C ILE A 592 -21.77 62.03 35.59
N GLN A 593 -20.98 61.85 36.66
CA GLN A 593 -20.66 60.52 37.19
C GLN A 593 -21.91 59.72 37.54
N THR A 594 -22.89 60.35 38.22
CA THR A 594 -24.15 59.69 38.59
C THR A 594 -24.94 59.23 37.35
N ILE A 595 -24.90 59.99 36.25
CA ILE A 595 -25.54 59.62 34.98
C ILE A 595 -24.80 58.46 34.30
N GLU A 596 -23.46 58.46 34.32
CA GLU A 596 -22.63 57.36 33.77
C GLU A 596 -22.80 56.06 34.56
N ASP A 597 -22.82 56.14 35.88
CA ASP A 597 -23.08 55.02 36.80
C ASP A 597 -24.49 54.45 36.57
N THR A 598 -25.50 55.32 36.49
CA THR A 598 -26.89 54.93 36.17
C THR A 598 -26.96 54.23 34.81
N GLY A 599 -26.26 54.76 33.80
CA GLY A 599 -26.18 54.16 32.47
C GLY A 599 -25.44 52.81 32.45
N THR A 600 -24.60 52.53 33.45
CA THR A 600 -23.90 51.25 33.63
C THR A 600 -24.78 50.23 34.32
N ILE A 601 -25.44 50.62 35.41
CA ILE A 601 -26.43 49.79 36.12
C ILE A 601 -27.58 49.40 35.17
N LEU A 602 -28.07 50.31 34.32
CA LEU A 602 -29.11 49.99 33.32
C LEU A 602 -28.66 48.98 32.25
N ARG A 603 -27.36 48.93 31.91
CA ARG A 603 -26.81 47.90 31.03
C ARG A 603 -26.75 46.56 31.75
N GLU A 604 -26.22 46.53 32.97
CA GLU A 604 -26.14 45.32 33.80
C GLU A 604 -27.52 44.71 34.09
N ILE A 605 -28.54 45.53 34.40
CA ILE A 605 -29.93 45.08 34.56
C ILE A 605 -30.41 44.35 33.31
N ARG A 606 -30.24 44.96 32.13
CA ARG A 606 -30.71 44.37 30.87
C ARG A 606 -29.95 43.09 30.50
N ASP A 607 -28.65 43.04 30.76
CA ASP A 607 -27.83 41.85 30.49
C ASP A 607 -28.19 40.70 31.45
N LEU A 608 -28.63 41.00 32.69
CA LEU A 608 -29.23 40.03 33.62
C LEU A 608 -30.65 39.60 33.20
N GLU A 609 -31.47 40.52 32.69
CA GLU A 609 -32.79 40.19 32.12
C GLU A 609 -32.66 39.23 30.93
N GLU A 610 -31.68 39.42 30.04
CA GLU A 610 -31.41 38.51 28.91
C GLU A 610 -30.92 37.13 29.39
N GLN A 611 -30.14 37.06 30.47
CA GLN A 611 -29.75 35.80 31.11
C GLN A 611 -30.96 35.06 31.70
N ILE A 612 -31.85 35.76 32.38
CA ILE A 612 -33.10 35.19 32.92
C ILE A 612 -33.98 34.65 31.79
N GLU A 613 -34.14 35.42 30.70
CA GLU A 613 -34.94 35.00 29.54
C GLU A 613 -34.35 33.74 28.86
N THR A 614 -33.02 33.68 28.69
CA THR A 614 -32.34 32.51 28.11
C THR A 614 -32.40 31.27 28.99
N GLU A 615 -32.27 31.39 30.32
CA GLU A 615 -32.47 30.25 31.23
C GLU A 615 -33.93 29.76 31.26
N ASN A 616 -34.91 30.68 31.17
CA ASN A 616 -36.32 30.34 31.04
C ASN A 616 -36.61 29.55 29.75
N VAL A 617 -36.09 30.02 28.60
CA VAL A 617 -36.22 29.33 27.30
C VAL A 617 -35.54 27.96 27.31
N SER A 618 -34.43 27.81 28.03
CA SER A 618 -33.72 26.53 28.24
C SER A 618 -34.54 25.49 29.02
N LYS A 619 -35.68 25.87 29.63
CA LYS A 619 -36.54 25.00 30.46
C LYS A 619 -35.78 24.34 31.61
N THR A 620 -34.72 24.98 32.10
CA THR A 620 -33.82 24.44 33.11
C THR A 620 -34.58 24.06 34.39
N VAL A 621 -35.53 24.89 34.81
CA VAL A 621 -36.45 24.62 35.93
C VAL A 621 -37.26 23.34 35.71
N ALA A 622 -37.97 23.21 34.59
CA ALA A 622 -38.78 22.02 34.28
C ALA A 622 -37.95 20.74 34.13
N ASN A 623 -36.68 20.85 33.72
CA ASN A 623 -35.76 19.72 33.68
C ASN A 623 -35.26 19.33 35.08
N LEU A 624 -34.98 20.30 35.95
CA LEU A 624 -34.62 20.07 37.35
C LEU A 624 -35.80 19.48 38.15
N GLU A 625 -37.02 19.96 37.92
CA GLU A 625 -38.25 19.38 38.50
C GLU A 625 -38.41 17.91 38.11
N ARG A 626 -38.24 17.57 36.82
CA ARG A 626 -38.29 16.19 36.35
C ARG A 626 -37.24 15.30 37.00
N ILE A 627 -35.98 15.76 37.07
CA ILE A 627 -34.89 15.05 37.76
C ILE A 627 -35.19 14.87 39.26
N GLN A 628 -35.80 15.88 39.89
CA GLN A 628 -36.17 15.82 41.31
C GLN A 628 -37.30 14.81 41.56
N ASP A 629 -38.26 14.68 40.65
CA ASP A 629 -39.33 13.70 40.71
C ASP A 629 -38.84 12.28 40.42
N ASP A 630 -37.96 12.08 39.42
CA ASP A 630 -37.29 10.82 39.16
C ASP A 630 -36.48 10.36 40.40
N TYR A 631 -35.75 11.29 41.05
CA TYR A 631 -35.04 11.02 42.30
C TYR A 631 -35.97 10.64 43.47
N LYS A 632 -37.15 11.28 43.60
CA LYS A 632 -38.17 10.89 44.59
C LYS A 632 -38.67 9.47 44.31
N ALA A 633 -38.95 9.13 43.04
CA ALA A 633 -39.40 7.80 42.63
C ALA A 633 -38.36 6.71 42.96
N ILE A 634 -37.10 6.91 42.56
CA ILE A 634 -35.98 6.01 42.90
C ILE A 634 -35.83 5.84 44.41
N ARG A 635 -35.99 6.92 45.20
CA ARG A 635 -35.92 6.85 46.66
C ARG A 635 -37.10 6.06 47.27
N GLN A 636 -38.30 6.21 46.72
CA GLN A 636 -39.47 5.43 47.13
C GLN A 636 -39.29 3.93 46.80
N GLU A 637 -38.86 3.61 45.59
CA GLU A 637 -38.59 2.23 45.15
C GLU A 637 -37.52 1.57 46.03
N ASN A 638 -36.38 2.25 46.26
CA ASN A 638 -35.34 1.76 47.16
C ASN A 638 -35.85 1.55 48.60
N SER A 639 -36.75 2.40 49.09
CA SER A 639 -37.36 2.23 50.42
C SER A 639 -38.29 1.01 50.47
N ALA A 640 -39.03 0.73 49.39
CA ALA A 640 -39.90 -0.44 49.26
C ALA A 640 -39.10 -1.74 49.11
N LEU A 641 -38.00 -1.71 48.35
CA LEU A 641 -37.05 -2.83 48.27
C LEU A 641 -36.41 -3.11 49.64
N ALA A 642 -35.96 -2.07 50.35
CA ALA A 642 -35.42 -2.20 51.70
C ALA A 642 -36.46 -2.59 52.77
N ALA A 643 -37.77 -2.48 52.49
CA ALA A 643 -38.82 -3.07 53.31
C ALA A 643 -38.96 -4.57 53.02
N LYS A 644 -39.07 -4.95 51.74
CA LYS A 644 -39.16 -6.37 51.31
C LYS A 644 -37.96 -7.20 51.77
N VAL A 645 -36.75 -6.65 51.75
CA VAL A 645 -35.51 -7.29 52.26
C VAL A 645 -35.46 -7.42 53.79
N ARG A 646 -36.39 -6.79 54.53
CA ARG A 646 -36.56 -6.98 55.98
C ARG A 646 -37.74 -7.88 56.36
N GLU A 647 -38.60 -8.22 55.39
CA GLU A 647 -39.78 -9.09 55.60
C GLU A 647 -39.56 -10.53 55.11
N GLY A 648 -38.46 -10.78 54.37
CA GLY A 648 -37.95 -12.12 54.01
C GLY A 648 -36.62 -12.41 54.69
#